data_AF-A0A7W7XDF1-F1
#
_entry.id   AF-A0A7W7XDF1-F1
#
_cell.length_a   1.000
_cell.length_b   1.000
_cell.length_c   1.000
_cell.angle_alpha   90.00
_cell.angle_beta   90.00
_cell.angle_gamma   90.00
#
_symmetry.space_group_name_H-M   'P 1'
#
loop_
_entity.id
_entity.type
_entity.pdbx_description
1 polymer ?
#
loop_
_entity_poly.entity_id
_entity_poly.type
_entity_poly.pdbx_seq_one_letter_code
_entity_poly.pdbx_strand_id
1 'polypeptide(L)'
;MNKAVIVGIDTYADAPLFGCVNDAKDVASCLSLGQYDFDSLVLLNGRATRANILRELNQIAYSDEHHGKGSVLLFYFAGHGQVLGQAGHLVTHDAENFDPGIALAQLAQLMESASLKFDHVVSILDCCHSGSAFTWSNSRPLSPADVEREVRAVNESRCVLAACRPEEGAQEVNGRGVFTDMLTDALLGAAVNWDGDVTLMSIYEYVANAMPEEIQTPVFKGDVAGTVVIGRGFEPRQGRQIDKSELNQVLSKAQNLIDQYYYLQLAELTERTVRLSGGAKRCATELERVVEWFEETEHDLPDVRRHPDWDDLTRRLREFRKHLSEVSVGEETRFGKIIRHIGHGGYGHVWEAENEQGERFAVKLFHGNELDDAVKVQRFGNGYRNMRDLHHPRIVRVHKITAAPYGFSMDSIQGDNMRKFYIERNGNAEAIVRLMIDICETVQHAHAQKVRHRDIKPENIIISYGTDGHLEPYLTDFDLAYHETNRTMTANFGVGGVLSYAAPEQLYEPNAKTARSETVDVFSLAQLMFFLITGRDPNPENFTKNHETLAHELSNWVDDRASEQLLELYKSATAKVPAERPQTVIDFVSPLRSAEAIIQVASGSDDVPEEDLCRRVGQLYVGMGKYEAGDGQVRMPSQSGQVEIVARVKSLGAAKTAVVEIECSVNGNIPVGSFKSGKSARETINNRLDKMLAKRHGHTVQRHPGSKGAYQVFVTIPDVKFDVSGVTRVCDIIGTTVSGIESW
;
A
#
# COMPACT_ATOMS: atom_id res chain seq x y z
N MET A 1 -4.44 4.65 37.21
CA MET A 1 -5.21 5.30 36.15
C MET A 1 -4.83 6.76 36.16
N ASN A 2 -4.44 7.29 35.02
CA ASN A 2 -4.01 8.68 34.89
C ASN A 2 -5.25 9.57 34.75
N LYS A 3 -5.19 10.81 35.26
CA LYS A 3 -6.27 11.79 35.11
C LYS A 3 -5.74 13.02 34.38
N ALA A 4 -6.53 13.56 33.46
CA ALA A 4 -6.22 14.82 32.80
C ALA A 4 -7.36 15.83 32.93
N VAL A 5 -7.03 17.09 33.18
CA VAL A 5 -7.95 18.23 33.08
C VAL A 5 -7.42 19.15 32.00
N ILE A 6 -8.20 19.31 30.93
CA ILE A 6 -7.77 19.95 29.69
C ILE A 6 -8.70 21.13 29.42
N VAL A 7 -8.12 22.33 29.35
CA VAL A 7 -8.85 23.59 29.22
C VAL A 7 -8.47 24.29 27.91
N GLY A 8 -9.48 24.69 27.12
CA GLY A 8 -9.28 25.47 25.89
C GLY A 8 -10.32 26.57 25.75
N ILE A 9 -9.88 27.82 25.57
CA ILE A 9 -10.77 28.98 25.56
C ILE A 9 -10.45 29.89 24.38
N ASP A 10 -11.42 30.03 23.48
CA ASP A 10 -11.40 30.96 22.35
C ASP A 10 -12.27 32.19 22.63
N THR A 11 -13.42 31.98 23.27
CA THR A 11 -14.45 33.01 23.42
C THR A 11 -14.24 33.85 24.66
N TYR A 12 -13.40 34.88 24.57
CA TYR A 12 -13.29 35.94 25.58
C TYR A 12 -14.15 37.15 25.20
N ALA A 13 -14.67 37.88 26.19
CA ALA A 13 -15.51 39.05 25.95
C ALA A 13 -14.79 40.17 25.17
N ASP A 14 -13.54 40.45 25.53
CA ASP A 14 -12.79 41.62 25.02
C ASP A 14 -11.56 41.25 24.15
N ALA A 15 -11.18 39.96 24.07
CA ALA A 15 -9.98 39.52 23.36
C ALA A 15 -10.09 38.06 22.84
N PRO A 16 -10.92 37.78 21.81
CA PRO A 16 -11.12 36.41 21.33
C PRO A 16 -9.84 35.80 20.74
N LEU A 17 -9.69 34.49 20.91
CA LEU A 17 -8.68 33.63 20.26
C LEU A 17 -9.38 32.66 19.30
N PHE A 18 -8.62 31.98 18.44
CA PHE A 18 -9.19 31.12 17.39
C PHE A 18 -8.60 29.70 17.34
N GLY A 19 -7.54 29.40 18.09
CA GLY A 19 -6.86 28.10 18.08
C GLY A 19 -6.96 27.26 19.36
N CYS A 20 -7.16 27.88 20.52
CA CYS A 20 -7.03 27.25 21.83
C CYS A 20 -8.02 26.10 22.08
N VAL A 21 -9.24 26.17 21.53
CA VAL A 21 -10.21 25.06 21.61
C VAL A 21 -9.78 23.86 20.77
N ASN A 22 -9.15 24.10 19.62
CA ASN A 22 -8.65 23.02 18.78
C ASN A 22 -7.42 22.37 19.43
N ASP A 23 -6.52 23.19 19.96
CA ASP A 23 -5.34 22.75 20.72
C ASP A 23 -5.73 21.82 21.88
N ALA A 24 -6.71 22.21 22.70
CA ALA A 24 -7.24 21.38 23.78
C ALA A 24 -7.85 20.05 23.30
N LYS A 25 -8.55 20.04 22.16
CA LYS A 25 -9.11 18.80 21.59
C LYS A 25 -8.04 17.87 21.04
N ASP A 26 -7.00 18.43 20.41
CA ASP A 26 -5.91 17.66 19.82
C ASP A 26 -5.08 16.99 20.94
N VAL A 27 -4.78 17.72 22.02
CA VAL A 27 -4.13 17.15 23.22
C VAL A 27 -5.00 16.07 23.87
N ALA A 28 -6.31 16.32 24.03
CA ALA A 28 -7.23 15.31 24.58
C ALA A 28 -7.29 14.03 23.72
N SER A 29 -7.25 14.20 22.39
CA SER A 29 -7.23 13.08 21.45
C SER A 29 -5.93 12.27 21.58
N CYS A 30 -4.78 12.93 21.73
CA CYS A 30 -3.51 12.26 21.97
C CYS A 30 -3.52 11.46 23.28
N LEU A 31 -3.98 12.08 24.37
CA LEU A 31 -4.02 11.43 25.69
C LEU A 31 -5.05 10.28 25.78
N SER A 32 -5.99 10.20 24.83
CA SER A 32 -6.95 9.09 24.72
C SER A 32 -6.37 7.81 24.11
N LEU A 33 -5.16 7.86 23.53
CA LEU A 33 -4.51 6.67 22.99
C LEU A 33 -4.23 5.66 24.11
N GLY A 34 -4.36 4.36 23.80
CA GLY A 34 -4.22 3.28 24.78
C GLY A 34 -2.85 3.22 25.46
N GLN A 35 -1.82 3.82 24.86
CA GLN A 35 -0.47 3.97 25.38
C GLN A 35 -0.37 4.97 26.56
N TYR A 36 -1.33 5.90 26.68
CA TYR A 36 -1.34 6.96 27.69
C TYR A 36 -2.34 6.69 28.84
N ASP A 37 -3.47 6.04 28.55
CA ASP A 37 -4.48 5.61 29.55
C ASP A 37 -4.96 6.74 30.50
N PHE A 38 -5.21 7.94 29.95
CA PHE A 38 -5.77 9.07 30.70
C PHE A 38 -7.29 9.12 30.64
N ASP A 39 -7.91 9.22 31.81
CA ASP A 39 -9.28 9.70 31.95
C ASP A 39 -9.27 11.24 31.86
N SER A 40 -9.71 11.77 30.72
CA SER A 40 -9.55 13.18 30.35
C SER A 40 -10.86 13.97 30.46
N LEU A 41 -10.89 14.97 31.33
CA LEU A 41 -11.96 15.96 31.43
C LEU A 41 -11.62 17.19 30.57
N VAL A 42 -12.48 17.49 29.58
CA VAL A 42 -12.28 18.62 28.67
C VAL A 42 -13.26 19.75 28.95
N LEU A 43 -12.75 20.94 29.32
CA LEU A 43 -13.52 22.15 29.59
C LEU A 43 -13.25 23.19 28.50
N LEU A 44 -14.27 23.52 27.71
CA LEU A 44 -14.16 24.44 26.56
C LEU A 44 -15.04 25.66 26.71
N ASN A 45 -14.53 26.84 26.34
CA ASN A 45 -15.27 28.10 26.24
C ASN A 45 -16.16 28.34 27.47
N GLY A 46 -17.47 28.50 27.30
CA GLY A 46 -18.42 28.81 28.39
C GLY A 46 -18.48 27.77 29.53
N ARG A 47 -17.84 26.60 29.39
CA ARG A 47 -17.65 25.64 30.50
C ARG A 47 -16.35 25.84 31.27
N ALA A 48 -15.37 26.52 30.68
CA ALA A 48 -14.05 26.82 31.26
C ALA A 48 -14.08 28.10 32.13
N THR A 49 -15.03 28.14 33.06
CA THR A 49 -15.12 29.20 34.07
C THR A 49 -14.19 28.91 35.24
N ARG A 50 -13.78 29.94 35.98
CA ARG A 50 -12.96 29.82 37.20
C ARG A 50 -13.56 28.81 38.17
N ALA A 51 -14.86 28.92 38.43
CA ALA A 51 -15.56 28.05 39.36
C ALA A 51 -15.54 26.57 38.91
N ASN A 52 -15.75 26.30 37.62
CA ASN A 52 -15.76 24.93 37.10
C ASN A 52 -14.38 24.30 37.13
N ILE A 53 -13.35 25.00 36.63
CA ILE A 53 -11.97 24.48 36.61
C ILE A 53 -11.52 24.18 38.04
N LEU A 54 -11.71 25.11 38.98
CA LEU A 54 -11.35 24.91 40.38
C LEU A 54 -12.16 23.80 41.04
N ARG A 55 -13.46 23.66 40.75
CA ARG A 55 -14.30 22.59 41.31
C ARG A 55 -13.74 21.21 40.95
N GLU A 56 -13.43 21.00 39.68
CA GLU A 56 -12.92 19.71 39.17
C GLU A 56 -11.52 19.41 39.72
N LEU A 57 -10.62 20.40 39.71
CA LEU A 57 -9.29 20.25 40.32
C LEU A 57 -9.33 19.98 41.83
N ASN A 58 -10.22 20.64 42.57
CA ASN A 58 -10.41 20.38 44.00
C ASN A 58 -10.98 18.98 44.24
N GLN A 59 -11.95 18.54 43.44
CA GLN A 59 -12.49 17.18 43.55
C GLN A 59 -11.39 16.13 43.36
N ILE A 60 -10.49 16.33 42.40
CA ILE A 60 -9.36 15.43 42.19
C ILE A 60 -8.38 15.50 43.38
N ALA A 61 -7.93 16.71 43.75
CA ALA A 61 -6.90 16.91 44.77
C ALA A 61 -7.32 16.45 46.18
N TYR A 62 -8.61 16.55 46.52
CA TYR A 62 -9.13 16.25 47.86
C TYR A 62 -10.03 15.02 47.92
N SER A 63 -10.07 14.19 46.87
CA SER A 63 -10.79 12.92 46.90
C SER A 63 -10.13 11.91 47.84
N ASP A 64 -10.94 10.97 48.34
CA ASP A 64 -10.46 9.82 49.14
C ASP A 64 -9.80 8.73 48.26
N GLU A 65 -9.91 8.84 46.94
CA GLU A 65 -9.29 7.94 45.96
C GLU A 65 -7.75 8.07 46.03
N HIS A 66 -7.05 6.93 46.12
CA HIS A 66 -5.60 6.87 45.93
C HIS A 66 -5.31 6.17 44.61
N HIS A 67 -4.54 6.84 43.75
CA HIS A 67 -4.19 6.29 42.46
C HIS A 67 -2.92 5.43 42.60
N GLY A 68 -2.86 4.33 41.84
CA GLY A 68 -1.76 3.36 41.95
C GLY A 68 -0.39 3.95 41.57
N LYS A 69 0.68 3.25 41.94
CA LYS A 69 2.07 3.65 41.66
C LYS A 69 2.30 4.00 40.18
N GLY A 70 2.96 5.12 39.91
CA GLY A 70 3.24 5.70 38.60
C GLY A 70 2.09 6.52 38.01
N SER A 71 1.03 6.82 38.78
CA SER A 71 -0.11 7.60 38.28
C SER A 71 0.25 9.05 38.02
N VAL A 72 -0.26 9.58 36.91
CA VAL A 72 -0.06 10.97 36.48
C VAL A 72 -1.37 11.76 36.57
N LEU A 73 -1.31 12.93 37.20
CA LEU A 73 -2.29 14.01 37.01
C LEU A 73 -1.72 15.03 36.03
N LEU A 74 -2.40 15.26 34.91
CA LEU A 74 -2.01 16.24 33.90
C LEU A 74 -3.03 17.38 33.85
N PHE A 75 -2.58 18.61 34.04
CA PHE A 75 -3.38 19.82 33.80
C PHE A 75 -2.86 20.51 32.54
N TYR A 76 -3.70 20.63 31.52
CA TYR A 76 -3.38 21.35 30.29
C TYR A 76 -4.26 22.59 30.16
N PHE A 77 -3.66 23.73 29.81
CA PHE A 77 -4.37 24.98 29.59
C PHE A 77 -3.90 25.67 28.32
N ALA A 78 -4.83 25.96 27.41
CA ALA A 78 -4.64 26.82 26.24
C ALA A 78 -5.57 28.04 26.31
N GLY A 79 -4.99 29.24 26.27
CA GLY A 79 -5.74 30.49 26.38
C GLY A 79 -4.87 31.71 26.68
N HIS A 80 -5.50 32.79 27.17
CA HIS A 80 -4.78 33.98 27.59
C HIS A 80 -4.09 33.77 28.94
N GLY A 81 -2.89 34.33 29.06
CA GLY A 81 -2.20 34.49 30.33
C GLY A 81 -1.94 35.96 30.58
N GLN A 82 -2.14 36.40 31.82
CA GLN A 82 -2.00 37.81 32.20
C GLN A 82 -1.16 37.96 33.47
N VAL A 83 -0.31 38.98 33.51
CA VAL A 83 0.40 39.38 34.71
C VAL A 83 -0.32 40.56 35.36
N LEU A 84 -0.76 40.40 36.60
CA LEU A 84 -1.35 41.45 37.42
C LEU A 84 -0.44 41.70 38.63
N GLY A 85 0.23 42.86 38.65
CA GLY A 85 1.28 43.15 39.64
C GLY A 85 2.51 42.26 39.45
N GLN A 86 2.82 41.40 40.43
CA GLN A 86 3.90 40.40 40.35
C GLN A 86 3.37 38.96 40.18
N ALA A 87 2.05 38.77 40.01
CA ALA A 87 1.43 37.46 39.94
C ALA A 87 0.90 37.16 38.53
N GLY A 88 1.32 36.02 37.97
CA GLY A 88 0.75 35.48 36.72
C GLY A 88 -0.57 34.76 36.96
N HIS A 89 -1.49 34.90 36.01
CA HIS A 89 -2.84 34.35 36.05
C HIS A 89 -3.18 33.66 34.74
N LEU A 90 -3.93 32.56 34.83
CA LEU A 90 -4.64 31.95 33.72
C LEU A 90 -5.97 32.67 33.55
N VAL A 91 -6.22 33.21 32.36
CA VAL A 91 -7.43 33.97 32.08
C VAL A 91 -8.59 33.01 31.82
N THR A 92 -9.62 33.03 32.64
CA THR A 92 -10.78 32.12 32.48
C THR A 92 -11.87 32.76 31.60
N HIS A 93 -12.84 31.97 31.14
CA HIS A 93 -13.90 32.47 30.25
C HIS A 93 -14.76 33.57 30.91
N ASP A 94 -14.88 33.51 32.23
CA ASP A 94 -15.61 34.46 33.08
C ASP A 94 -14.73 35.58 33.66
N ALA A 95 -13.56 35.85 33.04
CA ALA A 95 -12.66 36.91 33.47
C ALA A 95 -13.31 38.30 33.41
N GLU A 96 -13.01 39.14 34.40
CA GLU A 96 -13.43 40.53 34.47
C GLU A 96 -12.21 41.47 34.59
N ASN A 97 -12.42 42.77 34.37
CA ASN A 97 -11.38 43.77 34.60
C ASN A 97 -10.86 43.69 36.05
N PHE A 98 -9.56 43.43 36.20
CA PHE A 98 -8.85 43.21 37.47
C PHE A 98 -9.15 41.89 38.21
N ASP A 99 -9.94 40.98 37.63
CA ASP A 99 -10.05 39.58 38.06
C ASP A 99 -9.87 38.65 36.85
N PRO A 100 -8.62 38.37 36.44
CA PRO A 100 -8.35 37.59 35.24
C PRO A 100 -8.80 36.13 35.36
N GLY A 101 -8.93 35.58 36.58
CA GLY A 101 -9.31 34.18 36.77
C GLY A 101 -8.46 33.46 37.80
N ILE A 102 -7.70 32.44 37.37
CA ILE A 102 -6.96 31.56 38.29
C ILE A 102 -5.52 32.02 38.43
N ALA A 103 -5.12 32.40 39.65
CA ALA A 103 -3.73 32.72 39.93
C ALA A 103 -2.84 31.47 39.82
N LEU A 104 -1.68 31.57 39.19
CA LEU A 104 -0.74 30.45 39.07
C LEU A 104 -0.27 29.92 40.43
N ALA A 105 -0.21 30.78 41.45
CA ALA A 105 0.07 30.36 42.83
C ALA A 105 -1.06 29.51 43.44
N GLN A 106 -2.32 29.81 43.10
CA GLN A 106 -3.48 29.01 43.52
C GLN A 106 -3.46 27.64 42.83
N LEU A 107 -3.17 27.61 41.52
CA LEU A 107 -2.98 26.36 40.79
C LEU A 107 -1.85 25.52 41.41
N ALA A 108 -0.73 26.15 41.75
CA ALA A 108 0.41 25.47 42.36
C ALA A 108 0.05 24.77 43.68
N GLN A 109 -0.69 25.44 44.56
CA GLN A 109 -1.16 24.87 45.81
C GLN A 109 -2.08 23.66 45.60
N LEU A 110 -2.91 23.70 44.55
CA LEU A 110 -3.78 22.57 44.18
C LEU A 110 -2.97 21.39 43.65
N MET A 111 -2.00 21.66 42.77
CA MET A 111 -1.10 20.63 42.25
C MET A 111 -0.26 19.99 43.36
N GLU A 112 0.20 20.78 44.34
CA GLU A 112 0.86 20.27 45.54
C GLU A 112 -0.06 19.39 46.40
N SER A 113 -1.33 19.78 46.54
CA SER A 113 -2.31 18.97 47.27
C SER A 113 -2.60 17.65 46.55
N ALA A 114 -2.63 17.69 45.21
CA ALA A 114 -2.83 16.50 44.38
C ALA A 114 -1.63 15.56 44.36
N SER A 115 -0.40 16.04 44.58
CA SER A 115 0.80 15.17 44.59
C SER A 115 0.73 14.13 45.71
N LEU A 116 -0.06 14.39 46.76
CA LEU A 116 -0.34 13.42 47.83
C LEU A 116 -1.10 12.18 47.35
N LYS A 117 -1.68 12.22 46.15
CA LYS A 117 -2.53 11.20 45.56
C LYS A 117 -1.97 10.63 44.25
N PHE A 118 -1.08 11.37 43.60
CA PHE A 118 -0.47 11.02 42.32
C PHE A 118 1.05 11.11 42.43
N ASP A 119 1.75 10.05 41.99
CA ASP A 119 3.22 10.04 41.92
C ASP A 119 3.78 11.16 41.04
N HIS A 120 3.03 11.58 40.01
CA HIS A 120 3.43 12.66 39.12
C HIS A 120 2.29 13.65 38.90
N VAL A 121 2.54 14.93 39.12
CA VAL A 121 1.62 16.02 38.82
C VAL A 121 2.29 16.96 37.82
N VAL A 122 1.67 17.13 36.66
CA VAL A 122 2.23 17.83 35.51
C VAL A 122 1.27 18.94 35.08
N SER A 123 1.77 20.16 34.95
CA SER A 123 1.05 21.28 34.33
C SER A 123 1.67 21.64 32.99
N ILE A 124 0.89 21.67 31.93
CA ILE A 124 1.30 22.11 30.60
C ILE A 124 0.52 23.38 30.25
N LEU A 125 1.22 24.48 30.05
CA LEU A 125 0.63 25.82 29.91
C LEU A 125 0.97 26.43 28.55
N ASP A 126 -0.01 26.49 27.66
CA ASP A 126 0.06 27.18 26.37
C ASP A 126 -0.67 28.54 26.47
N CYS A 127 0.01 29.50 27.12
CA CYS A 127 -0.48 30.86 27.25
C CYS A 127 0.67 31.86 27.39
N CYS A 128 0.39 33.13 27.06
CA CYS A 128 1.34 34.23 27.25
C CYS A 128 1.80 34.34 28.71
N HIS A 129 3.07 34.67 28.93
CA HIS A 129 3.67 34.78 30.28
C HIS A 129 3.62 33.49 31.12
N SER A 130 3.37 32.33 30.51
CA SER A 130 3.36 31.02 31.19
C SER A 130 4.68 30.70 31.88
N GLY A 131 5.81 31.24 31.41
CA GLY A 131 7.11 31.09 32.07
C GLY A 131 7.22 31.77 33.44
N SER A 132 6.31 32.69 33.79
CA SER A 132 6.20 33.26 35.15
C SER A 132 5.65 32.26 36.17
N ALA A 133 5.18 31.10 35.69
CA ALA A 133 4.68 30.04 36.53
C ALA A 133 5.79 29.53 37.47
N PHE A 134 5.42 29.41 38.75
CA PHE A 134 6.13 28.75 39.83
C PHE A 134 7.51 29.33 40.21
N THR A 135 7.58 29.92 41.40
CA THR A 135 8.70 29.73 42.33
C THR A 135 8.16 28.88 43.47
N TRP A 136 8.54 27.60 43.53
CA TRP A 136 8.18 26.71 44.64
C TRP A 136 8.93 27.21 45.89
N SER A 137 8.44 28.27 46.53
CA SER A 137 9.11 28.86 47.68
C SER A 137 8.93 27.95 48.91
N ASN A 138 10.04 27.59 49.55
CA ASN A 138 10.11 26.93 50.87
C ASN A 138 9.60 27.85 52.00
N SER A 139 8.35 28.32 51.92
CA SER A 139 7.86 29.37 52.80
C SER A 139 6.39 29.19 53.19
N ARG A 140 6.02 28.03 53.72
CA ARG A 140 4.96 27.98 54.73
C ARG A 140 5.63 27.85 56.11
N PRO A 141 5.26 28.69 57.10
CA PRO A 141 5.65 28.43 58.48
C PRO A 141 5.12 27.05 58.87
N LEU A 142 6.01 26.18 59.36
CA LEU A 142 5.65 24.85 59.86
C LEU A 142 4.50 24.99 60.87
N SER A 143 3.38 24.34 60.59
CA SER A 143 2.31 24.19 61.57
C SER A 143 2.70 23.10 62.57
N PRO A 144 2.17 23.13 63.81
CA PRO A 144 2.38 22.04 64.76
C PRO A 144 1.96 20.65 64.23
N ALA A 145 1.06 20.60 63.24
CA ALA A 145 0.67 19.36 62.56
C ALA A 145 1.72 18.80 61.59
N ASP A 146 2.69 19.63 61.16
CA ASP A 146 3.79 19.23 60.28
C ASP A 146 4.93 18.56 61.06
N VAL A 147 4.99 18.75 62.38
CA VAL A 147 5.99 18.13 63.27
C VAL A 147 5.66 16.66 63.56
N GLU A 148 4.40 16.25 63.46
CA GLU A 148 3.98 14.84 63.60
C GLU A 148 4.11 14.02 62.29
N ARG A 149 4.33 14.67 61.14
CA ARG A 149 4.59 14.00 59.85
C ARG A 149 6.09 13.92 59.61
N GLU A 150 6.77 13.08 60.40
CA GLU A 150 8.18 12.72 60.14
C GLU A 150 8.36 12.27 58.67
N VAL A 151 9.27 12.97 57.98
CA VAL A 151 9.98 12.58 56.74
C VAL A 151 9.09 11.94 55.66
N ARG A 152 8.38 12.76 54.87
CA ARG A 152 7.91 12.30 53.56
C ARG A 152 9.12 12.04 52.65
N ALA A 153 9.36 10.77 52.35
CA ALA A 153 10.24 10.37 51.25
C ALA A 153 9.68 10.97 49.95
N VAL A 154 10.40 11.95 49.39
CA VAL A 154 10.04 12.67 48.15
C VAL A 154 10.21 11.71 46.96
N ASN A 155 9.18 10.92 46.67
CA ASN A 155 9.05 10.13 45.44
C ASN A 155 7.99 10.73 44.49
N GLU A 156 7.58 11.97 44.71
CA GLU A 156 6.53 12.67 43.94
C GLU A 156 7.17 13.71 43.01
N SER A 157 6.82 13.68 41.73
CA SER A 157 7.29 14.67 40.73
C SER A 157 6.24 15.75 40.53
N ARG A 158 6.66 17.01 40.59
CA ARG A 158 5.82 18.18 40.36
C ARG A 158 6.44 19.01 39.26
N CYS A 159 5.84 18.99 38.08
CA CYS A 159 6.47 19.51 36.87
C CYS A 159 5.58 20.47 36.12
N VAL A 160 6.20 21.42 35.46
CA VAL A 160 5.55 22.48 34.69
C VAL A 160 6.30 22.62 33.37
N LEU A 161 5.57 22.48 32.28
CA LEU A 161 6.03 22.74 30.93
C LEU A 161 5.24 23.92 30.37
N ALA A 162 5.91 25.04 30.15
CA ALA A 162 5.31 26.29 29.70
C ALA A 162 5.75 26.60 28.26
N ALA A 163 4.85 27.19 27.47
CA ALA A 163 5.09 27.50 26.06
C ALA A 163 6.16 28.57 25.83
N CYS A 164 6.30 29.53 26.74
CA CYS A 164 7.20 30.67 26.58
C CYS A 164 7.82 31.13 27.91
N ARG A 165 8.86 31.98 27.86
CA ARG A 165 9.44 32.65 29.04
C ARG A 165 8.50 33.71 29.63
N PRO A 166 8.69 34.17 30.89
CA PRO A 166 7.85 35.20 31.50
C PRO A 166 7.69 36.48 30.65
N GLU A 167 8.74 36.85 29.94
CA GLU A 167 8.85 38.05 29.10
C GLU A 167 8.33 37.87 27.66
N GLU A 168 7.98 36.65 27.26
CA GLU A 168 7.56 36.29 25.91
C GLU A 168 6.03 36.04 25.82
N GLY A 169 5.47 36.21 24.62
CA GLY A 169 4.10 35.82 24.30
C GLY A 169 4.06 34.46 23.59
N ALA A 170 3.00 33.68 23.85
CA ALA A 170 2.73 32.47 23.08
C ALA A 170 2.17 32.86 21.69
N GLN A 171 2.61 32.16 20.63
CA GLN A 171 2.27 32.47 19.25
C GLN A 171 1.36 31.41 18.62
N GLU A 172 0.49 31.84 17.70
CA GLU A 172 -0.38 30.97 16.89
C GLU A 172 -0.04 31.09 15.40
N VAL A 173 -0.05 29.97 14.67
CA VAL A 173 0.11 29.91 13.22
C VAL A 173 -1.00 29.05 12.64
N ASN A 174 -1.71 29.55 11.61
CA ASN A 174 -2.82 28.84 10.95
C ASN A 174 -3.95 28.36 11.89
N GLY A 175 -4.21 29.07 13.00
CA GLY A 175 -5.27 28.74 13.95
C GLY A 175 -4.93 27.60 14.91
N ARG A 176 -3.63 27.41 15.19
CA ARG A 176 -3.08 26.48 16.21
C ARG A 176 -1.94 27.14 16.98
N GLY A 177 -1.79 26.82 18.26
CA GLY A 177 -0.63 27.21 19.04
C GLY A 177 0.64 26.54 18.53
N VAL A 178 1.71 27.33 18.28
CA VAL A 178 3.00 26.79 17.79
C VAL A 178 3.58 25.77 18.78
N PHE A 179 3.38 26.00 20.08
CA PHE A 179 3.80 25.07 21.13
C PHE A 179 2.95 23.80 21.12
N THR A 180 1.63 23.93 21.02
CA THR A 180 0.74 22.76 21.03
C THR A 180 0.92 21.87 19.80
N ASP A 181 1.19 22.42 18.62
CA ASP A 181 1.49 21.61 17.42
C ASP A 181 2.70 20.69 17.68
N MET A 182 3.82 21.24 18.18
CA MET A 182 5.00 20.45 18.55
C MET A 182 4.75 19.48 19.71
N LEU A 183 3.94 19.88 20.69
CA LEU A 183 3.54 19.01 21.81
C LEU A 183 2.72 17.81 21.31
N THR A 184 1.79 18.02 20.38
CA THR A 184 0.96 16.93 19.84
C THR A 184 1.80 15.96 19.01
N ASP A 185 2.75 16.44 18.22
CA ASP A 185 3.73 15.58 17.53
C ASP A 185 4.56 14.75 18.52
N ALA A 186 5.02 15.38 19.61
CA ALA A 186 5.73 14.69 20.69
C ALA A 186 4.88 13.55 21.26
N LEU A 187 3.61 13.83 21.57
CA LEU A 187 2.65 12.87 22.12
C LEU A 187 2.26 11.78 21.11
N LEU A 188 2.25 12.05 19.81
CA LEU A 188 1.94 11.06 18.78
C LEU A 188 3.09 10.07 18.51
N GLY A 189 4.26 10.30 19.09
CA GLY A 189 5.36 9.34 19.09
C GLY A 189 6.72 9.94 18.76
N ALA A 190 6.80 11.22 18.40
CA ALA A 190 8.08 11.84 18.06
C ALA A 190 9.03 11.91 19.26
N ALA A 191 8.49 11.97 20.48
CA ALA A 191 9.23 11.97 21.74
C ALA A 191 9.46 10.57 22.36
N VAL A 192 9.21 9.49 21.63
CA VAL A 192 9.44 8.11 22.13
C VAL A 192 10.93 7.85 22.30
N ASN A 193 11.29 7.29 23.45
CA ASN A 193 12.67 6.92 23.78
C ASN A 193 13.00 5.47 23.35
N TRP A 194 14.23 5.03 23.67
CA TRP A 194 14.75 3.70 23.34
C TRP A 194 14.02 2.54 24.02
N ASP A 195 13.25 2.81 25.07
CA ASP A 195 12.48 1.82 25.81
C ASP A 195 11.00 1.76 25.35
N GLY A 196 10.60 2.60 24.37
CA GLY A 196 9.20 2.71 23.93
C GLY A 196 8.33 3.56 24.87
N ASP A 197 8.95 4.37 25.72
CA ASP A 197 8.29 5.26 26.66
C ASP A 197 8.32 6.71 26.15
N VAL A 198 7.24 7.45 26.41
CA VAL A 198 7.18 8.90 26.26
C VAL A 198 7.26 9.52 27.64
N THR A 199 8.31 10.31 27.86
CA THR A 199 8.59 10.94 29.15
C THR A 199 8.37 12.45 29.05
N LEU A 200 8.11 13.11 30.17
CA LEU A 200 7.98 14.56 30.17
C LEU A 200 9.26 15.26 29.69
N MET A 201 10.44 14.68 29.97
CA MET A 201 11.72 15.19 29.48
C MET A 201 11.89 15.00 27.99
N SER A 202 11.52 13.83 27.44
CA SER A 202 11.60 13.61 26.00
C SER A 202 10.62 14.48 25.22
N ILE A 203 9.45 14.78 25.79
CA ILE A 203 8.53 15.80 25.25
C ILE A 203 9.20 17.17 25.25
N TYR A 204 9.77 17.60 26.38
CA TYR A 204 10.44 18.90 26.46
C TYR A 204 11.61 19.00 25.48
N GLU A 205 12.47 17.99 25.40
CA GLU A 205 13.60 17.95 24.47
C GLU A 205 13.14 18.04 23.01
N TYR A 206 12.07 17.31 22.64
CA TYR A 206 11.51 17.40 21.30
C TYR A 206 10.99 18.81 21.01
N VAL A 207 10.14 19.34 21.88
CA VAL A 207 9.51 20.65 21.71
C VAL A 207 10.56 21.76 21.68
N ALA A 208 11.58 21.71 22.54
CA ALA A 208 12.66 22.69 22.57
C ALA A 208 13.54 22.66 21.31
N ASN A 209 13.79 21.47 20.73
CA ASN A 209 14.59 21.35 19.51
C ASN A 209 13.80 21.68 18.24
N ALA A 210 12.49 21.44 18.25
CA ALA A 210 11.63 21.70 17.09
C ALA A 210 11.20 23.17 16.98
N MET A 211 11.27 23.94 18.08
CA MET A 211 10.90 25.35 18.08
C MET A 211 12.05 26.28 17.70
N PRO A 212 11.83 27.25 16.78
CA PRO A 212 12.80 28.31 16.49
C PRO A 212 12.97 29.25 17.68
N GLU A 213 14.22 29.52 18.09
CA GLU A 213 14.53 30.41 19.23
C GLU A 213 14.00 31.83 19.05
N GLU A 214 13.75 32.26 17.81
CA GLU A 214 13.27 33.61 17.48
C GLU A 214 11.75 33.81 17.69
N ILE A 215 10.98 32.74 17.90
CA ILE A 215 9.51 32.79 18.01
C ILE A 215 9.07 32.76 19.48
N GLN A 216 9.42 31.69 20.20
CA GLN A 216 9.11 31.52 21.63
C GLN A 216 10.01 30.41 22.22
N THR A 217 10.39 30.55 23.50
CA THR A 217 11.25 29.56 24.16
C THR A 217 10.46 28.72 25.17
N PRO A 218 10.28 27.41 24.96
CA PRO A 218 9.60 26.56 25.93
C PRO A 218 10.41 26.44 27.23
N VAL A 219 9.71 26.44 28.37
CA VAL A 219 10.32 26.42 29.70
C VAL A 219 9.86 25.18 30.47
N PHE A 220 10.83 24.43 30.99
CA PHE A 220 10.58 23.34 31.94
C PHE A 220 11.01 23.74 33.35
N LYS A 221 10.14 23.53 34.36
CA LYS A 221 10.45 23.73 35.79
C LYS A 221 9.80 22.63 36.63
N GLY A 222 10.48 22.19 37.69
CA GLY A 222 9.85 21.27 38.65
C GLY A 222 10.83 20.50 39.52
N ASP A 223 10.27 19.88 40.56
CA ASP A 223 10.96 18.86 41.34
C ASP A 223 10.67 17.51 40.71
N VAL A 224 11.71 16.84 40.21
CA VAL A 224 11.57 15.57 39.49
C VAL A 224 12.16 14.44 40.32
N ALA A 225 11.32 13.49 40.72
CA ALA A 225 11.73 12.25 41.36
C ALA A 225 11.72 11.10 40.32
N GLY A 226 12.91 10.71 39.85
CA GLY A 226 13.06 9.65 38.84
C GLY A 226 12.68 10.12 37.43
N THR A 227 12.06 9.24 36.63
CA THR A 227 11.61 9.54 35.27
C THR A 227 10.10 9.70 35.25
N VAL A 228 9.60 10.86 34.83
CA VAL A 228 8.17 11.12 34.67
C VAL A 228 7.72 10.52 33.33
N VAL A 229 7.27 9.27 33.36
CA VAL A 229 6.73 8.58 32.19
C VAL A 229 5.25 8.95 32.02
N ILE A 230 4.89 9.51 30.87
CA ILE A 230 3.53 9.93 30.55
C ILE A 230 2.81 8.85 29.75
N GLY A 231 3.52 8.17 28.83
CA GLY A 231 2.97 7.06 28.04
C GLY A 231 3.97 5.92 27.86
N ARG A 232 3.45 4.70 27.62
CA ARG A 232 4.23 3.47 27.48
C ARG A 232 3.72 2.60 26.35
N GLY A 233 4.57 1.72 25.84
CA GLY A 233 4.18 0.72 24.84
C GLY A 233 4.11 1.27 23.41
N PHE A 234 4.85 2.33 23.13
CA PHE A 234 5.14 2.75 21.76
C PHE A 234 6.18 1.83 21.14
N GLU A 235 6.26 1.81 19.81
CA GLU A 235 7.37 1.14 19.13
C GLU A 235 8.70 1.78 19.58
N PRO A 236 9.62 1.02 20.19
CA PRO A 236 10.87 1.58 20.68
C PRO A 236 11.66 2.25 19.56
N ARG A 237 12.38 3.31 19.92
CA ARG A 237 13.29 4.00 19.00
C ARG A 237 14.28 2.98 18.40
N GLN A 238 14.42 3.00 17.08
CA GLN A 238 15.34 2.10 16.35
C GLN A 238 16.70 2.76 16.13
N GLY A 239 17.77 1.98 16.12
CA GLY A 239 19.15 2.43 15.90
C GLY A 239 20.00 2.51 17.18
N ARG A 240 21.08 3.30 17.16
CA ARG A 240 21.90 3.62 18.34
C ARG A 240 21.93 5.14 18.56
N GLN A 241 22.12 5.56 19.80
CA GLN A 241 22.34 6.98 20.10
C GLN A 241 23.61 7.48 19.39
N ILE A 242 23.50 8.61 18.69
CA ILE A 242 24.61 9.22 17.97
C ILE A 242 25.41 10.11 18.93
N ASP A 243 26.73 9.92 18.97
CA ASP A 243 27.62 10.82 19.72
C ASP A 243 27.76 12.17 18.99
N LYS A 244 27.92 13.29 19.73
CA LYS A 244 28.06 14.62 19.13
C LYS A 244 29.22 14.73 18.13
N SER A 245 30.35 14.09 18.42
CA SER A 245 31.52 14.08 17.52
C SER A 245 31.20 13.35 16.22
N GLU A 246 30.47 12.24 16.30
CA GLU A 246 30.06 11.47 15.13
C GLU A 246 29.02 12.23 14.30
N LEU A 247 28.02 12.84 14.94
CA LEU A 247 27.03 13.67 14.27
C LEU A 247 27.69 14.79 13.47
N ASN A 248 28.66 15.50 14.06
CA ASN A 248 29.41 16.55 13.37
C ASN A 248 30.19 16.04 12.15
N GLN A 249 30.78 14.83 12.25
CA GLN A 249 31.48 14.20 11.11
C GLN A 249 30.51 13.84 9.99
N VAL A 250 29.36 13.28 10.34
CA VAL A 250 28.28 12.93 9.40
C VAL A 250 27.76 14.18 8.68
N LEU A 251 27.43 15.24 9.42
CA LEU A 251 26.95 16.50 8.84
C LEU A 251 28.00 17.16 7.93
N SER A 252 29.27 17.18 8.36
CA SER A 252 30.36 17.74 7.55
C SER A 252 30.55 16.98 6.23
N LYS A 253 30.44 15.64 6.29
CA LYS A 253 30.52 14.80 5.08
C LYS A 253 29.32 15.02 4.17
N ALA A 254 28.11 15.10 4.72
CA ALA A 254 26.88 15.37 3.97
C ALA A 254 26.95 16.71 3.24
N GLN A 255 27.39 17.78 3.92
CA GLN A 255 27.60 19.10 3.32
C GLN A 255 28.60 19.03 2.17
N ASN A 256 29.74 18.37 2.36
CA ASN A 256 30.76 18.25 1.33
C ASN A 256 30.26 17.55 0.06
N LEU A 257 29.47 16.47 0.21
CA LEU A 257 28.88 15.77 -0.92
C LEU A 257 27.89 16.65 -1.68
N ILE A 258 27.05 17.40 -0.96
CA ILE A 258 26.08 18.33 -1.55
C ILE A 258 26.79 19.45 -2.32
N ASP A 259 27.85 20.03 -1.76
CA ASP A 259 28.64 21.08 -2.42
C ASP A 259 29.34 20.57 -3.68
N GLN A 260 29.97 19.39 -3.61
CA GLN A 260 30.60 18.76 -4.77
C GLN A 260 29.59 18.52 -5.90
N TYR A 261 28.41 17.99 -5.55
CA TYR A 261 27.36 17.76 -6.54
C TYR A 261 26.82 19.07 -7.13
N TYR A 262 26.66 20.11 -6.32
CA TYR A 262 26.22 21.42 -6.78
C TYR A 262 27.12 21.97 -7.90
N TYR A 263 28.44 21.90 -7.72
CA TYR A 263 29.40 22.33 -8.76
C TYR A 263 29.32 21.47 -10.02
N LEU A 264 29.16 20.15 -9.87
CA LEU A 264 28.98 19.25 -11.01
C LEU A 264 27.71 19.62 -11.79
N GLN A 265 26.60 19.83 -11.09
CA GLN A 265 25.33 20.20 -11.70
C GLN A 265 25.44 21.49 -12.51
N LEU A 266 26.10 22.52 -11.97
CA LEU A 266 26.33 23.78 -12.66
C LEU A 266 27.16 23.59 -13.94
N ALA A 267 28.18 22.74 -13.91
CA ALA A 267 29.00 22.48 -15.09
C ALA A 267 28.25 21.69 -16.17
N GLU A 268 27.42 20.72 -15.78
CA GLU A 268 26.89 19.69 -16.68
C GLU A 268 25.46 19.93 -17.16
N LEU A 269 24.63 20.65 -16.39
CA LEU A 269 23.21 20.84 -16.69
C LEU A 269 22.85 22.24 -17.19
N THR A 270 23.76 23.22 -17.05
CA THR A 270 23.49 24.62 -17.43
C THR A 270 23.38 24.81 -18.94
N GLU A 271 24.32 24.25 -19.71
CA GLU A 271 24.26 24.32 -21.17
C GLU A 271 23.47 23.15 -21.75
N ARG A 272 22.40 23.45 -22.52
CA ARG A 272 21.51 22.43 -23.10
C ARG A 272 22.26 21.41 -23.96
N THR A 273 23.25 21.84 -24.74
CA THR A 273 24.06 20.95 -25.60
C THR A 273 24.89 19.97 -24.77
N VAL A 274 25.48 20.44 -23.67
CA VAL A 274 26.25 19.61 -22.71
C VAL A 274 25.32 18.63 -22.01
N ARG A 275 24.17 19.12 -21.51
CA ARG A 275 23.15 18.28 -20.88
C ARG A 275 22.74 17.11 -21.78
N LEU A 276 22.34 17.42 -23.03
CA LEU A 276 21.84 16.43 -23.99
C LEU A 276 22.90 15.42 -24.42
N SER A 277 24.17 15.82 -24.53
CA SER A 277 25.26 14.96 -25.02
C SER A 277 25.90 14.07 -23.94
N GLY A 278 25.40 14.12 -22.70
CA GLY A 278 25.82 13.22 -21.62
C GLY A 278 26.03 13.87 -20.26
N GLY A 279 25.88 15.19 -20.13
CA GLY A 279 25.92 15.88 -18.83
C GLY A 279 24.86 15.35 -17.86
N ALA A 280 23.64 15.09 -18.35
CA ALA A 280 22.58 14.48 -17.55
C ALA A 280 22.95 13.08 -17.03
N LYS A 281 23.53 12.21 -17.88
CA LYS A 281 24.04 10.88 -17.49
C LYS A 281 25.12 10.97 -16.41
N ARG A 282 26.07 11.92 -16.51
CA ARG A 282 27.12 12.12 -15.50
C ARG A 282 26.55 12.58 -14.16
N CYS A 283 25.69 13.61 -14.16
CA CYS A 283 25.00 14.07 -12.96
C CYS A 283 24.17 12.96 -12.31
N ALA A 284 23.37 12.22 -13.08
CA ALA A 284 22.60 11.10 -12.58
C ALA A 284 23.47 10.01 -11.93
N THR A 285 24.66 9.78 -12.50
CA THR A 285 25.63 8.81 -11.98
C THR A 285 26.16 9.18 -10.60
N GLU A 286 26.61 10.42 -10.44
CA GLU A 286 27.15 10.88 -9.17
C GLU A 286 26.06 11.14 -8.14
N LEU A 287 24.88 11.65 -8.54
CA LEU A 287 23.78 11.90 -7.60
C LEU A 287 23.28 10.62 -6.96
N GLU A 288 23.18 9.51 -7.72
CA GLU A 288 22.73 8.23 -7.17
C GLU A 288 23.63 7.78 -6.01
N ARG A 289 24.96 7.92 -6.14
CA ARG A 289 25.90 7.59 -5.05
C ARG A 289 25.70 8.46 -3.82
N VAL A 290 25.42 9.75 -4.03
CA VAL A 290 25.13 10.67 -2.92
C VAL A 290 23.82 10.26 -2.24
N VAL A 291 22.76 9.97 -3.00
CA VAL A 291 21.47 9.52 -2.45
C VAL A 291 21.61 8.23 -1.67
N GLU A 292 22.29 7.22 -2.22
CA GLU A 292 22.57 5.95 -1.54
C GLU A 292 23.29 6.19 -0.20
N TRP A 293 24.30 7.07 -0.18
CA TRP A 293 25.00 7.38 1.07
C TRP A 293 24.10 8.06 2.12
N PHE A 294 23.20 8.96 1.70
CA PHE A 294 22.21 9.56 2.62
C PHE A 294 21.24 8.51 3.15
N GLU A 295 20.69 7.65 2.28
CA GLU A 295 19.75 6.60 2.66
C GLU A 295 20.37 5.56 3.61
N GLU A 296 21.61 5.13 3.35
CA GLU A 296 22.38 4.26 4.25
C GLU A 296 22.65 4.92 5.60
N THR A 297 23.02 6.20 5.60
CA THR A 297 23.29 6.95 6.83
C THR A 297 22.03 7.10 7.69
N GLU A 298 20.88 7.39 7.09
CA GLU A 298 19.61 7.45 7.81
C GLU A 298 19.14 6.08 8.31
N HIS A 299 19.48 5.00 7.60
CA HIS A 299 19.19 3.65 8.06
C HIS A 299 20.02 3.29 9.29
N ASP A 300 21.33 3.55 9.26
CA ASP A 300 22.26 3.24 10.34
C ASP A 300 22.09 4.17 11.55
N LEU A 301 21.73 5.43 11.28
CA LEU A 301 21.60 6.51 12.27
C LEU A 301 20.24 7.24 12.11
N PRO A 302 19.11 6.60 12.47
CA PRO A 302 17.76 7.17 12.23
C PRO A 302 17.53 8.54 12.86
N ASP A 303 18.25 8.84 13.94
CA ASP A 303 18.17 10.10 14.68
C ASP A 303 18.67 11.30 13.90
N VAL A 304 19.52 11.09 12.88
CA VAL A 304 20.06 12.18 12.05
C VAL A 304 18.94 12.93 11.33
N ARG A 305 17.83 12.26 10.99
CA ARG A 305 16.65 12.85 10.33
C ARG A 305 16.00 13.99 11.11
N ARG A 306 16.21 14.02 12.43
CA ARG A 306 15.64 15.04 13.31
C ARG A 306 16.54 16.28 13.42
N HIS A 307 17.77 16.21 12.92
CA HIS A 307 18.69 17.34 12.98
C HIS A 307 18.35 18.37 11.89
N PRO A 308 18.17 19.66 12.23
CA PRO A 308 17.78 20.69 11.26
C PRO A 308 18.72 20.78 10.05
N ASP A 309 20.03 20.69 10.26
CA ASP A 309 21.01 20.73 9.16
C ASP A 309 20.87 19.52 8.22
N TRP A 310 20.55 18.34 8.76
CA TRP A 310 20.33 17.14 7.93
C TRP A 310 19.08 17.29 7.07
N ASP A 311 18.00 17.83 7.64
CA ASP A 311 16.78 18.11 6.88
C ASP A 311 17.04 19.11 5.74
N ASP A 312 17.79 20.19 5.99
CA ASP A 312 18.15 21.16 4.93
C ASP A 312 18.96 20.50 3.80
N LEU A 313 19.97 19.70 4.15
CA LEU A 313 20.79 18.98 3.17
C LEU A 313 19.96 17.98 2.35
N THR A 314 19.05 17.26 3.01
CA THR A 314 18.14 16.30 2.37
C THR A 314 17.14 17.02 1.46
N ARG A 315 16.71 18.24 1.81
CA ARG A 315 15.88 19.10 0.96
C ARG A 315 16.62 19.51 -0.32
N ARG A 316 17.88 19.92 -0.21
CA ARG A 316 18.74 20.23 -1.39
C ARG A 316 18.95 19.00 -2.27
N LEU A 317 19.18 17.84 -1.67
CA LEU A 317 19.31 16.57 -2.38
C LEU A 317 18.05 16.23 -3.19
N ARG A 318 16.86 16.45 -2.61
CA ARG A 318 15.57 16.29 -3.31
C ARG A 318 15.46 17.24 -4.51
N GLU A 319 15.84 18.50 -4.36
CA GLU A 319 15.86 19.46 -5.47
C GLU A 319 16.78 18.99 -6.60
N PHE A 320 17.98 18.46 -6.30
CA PHE A 320 18.86 17.90 -7.33
C PHE A 320 18.21 16.75 -8.11
N ARG A 321 17.49 15.85 -7.43
CA ARG A 321 16.77 14.73 -8.07
C ARG A 321 15.65 15.24 -8.97
N LYS A 322 14.95 16.30 -8.57
CA LYS A 322 13.91 16.95 -9.37
C LYS A 322 14.44 17.46 -10.72
N HIS A 323 15.58 18.14 -10.74
CA HIS A 323 16.21 18.64 -11.99
C HIS A 323 16.59 17.55 -12.99
N LEU A 324 16.83 16.33 -12.53
CA LEU A 324 17.11 15.16 -13.38
C LEU A 324 15.85 14.40 -13.80
N SER A 325 14.72 14.62 -13.14
CA SER A 325 13.45 13.97 -13.46
C SER A 325 12.81 14.57 -14.72
N GLU A 326 13.15 15.82 -15.05
CA GLU A 326 12.74 16.51 -16.27
C GLU A 326 13.67 16.15 -17.45
N VAL A 327 13.31 15.11 -18.20
CA VAL A 327 14.09 14.66 -19.38
C VAL A 327 13.54 15.21 -20.70
N SER A 328 14.42 15.39 -21.68
CA SER A 328 14.06 15.82 -23.04
C SER A 328 14.33 14.77 -24.10
N VAL A 329 13.61 14.83 -25.23
CA VAL A 329 13.91 13.99 -26.40
C VAL A 329 15.32 14.28 -26.91
N GLY A 330 16.08 13.23 -27.16
CA GLY A 330 17.48 13.24 -27.57
C GLY A 330 18.49 13.35 -26.42
N GLU A 331 18.04 13.45 -25.16
CA GLU A 331 18.90 13.50 -23.99
C GLU A 331 19.55 12.15 -23.70
N GLU A 332 20.88 12.13 -23.57
CA GLU A 332 21.64 10.98 -23.08
C GLU A 332 21.51 10.89 -21.55
N THR A 333 20.66 9.98 -21.09
CA THR A 333 20.42 9.74 -19.66
C THR A 333 21.17 8.51 -19.18
N ARG A 334 21.06 8.21 -17.88
CA ARG A 334 21.59 6.96 -17.33
C ARG A 334 20.95 5.71 -17.93
N PHE A 335 19.68 5.79 -18.30
CA PHE A 335 18.97 4.67 -18.89
C PHE A 335 19.38 4.45 -20.34
N GLY A 336 19.67 5.53 -21.06
CA GLY A 336 19.97 5.55 -22.49
C GLY A 336 19.50 6.86 -23.11
N LYS A 337 19.50 6.92 -24.43
CA LYS A 337 19.03 8.08 -25.17
C LYS A 337 17.51 8.11 -25.21
N ILE A 338 16.91 9.22 -24.77
CA ILE A 338 15.45 9.39 -24.82
C ILE A 338 15.00 9.59 -26.26
N ILE A 339 14.06 8.77 -26.73
CA ILE A 339 13.55 8.78 -28.11
C ILE A 339 12.26 9.57 -28.23
N ARG A 340 11.28 9.31 -27.36
CA ARG A 340 9.98 10.02 -27.33
C ARG A 340 9.24 9.81 -26.02
N HIS A 341 8.26 10.66 -25.76
CA HIS A 341 7.30 10.46 -24.68
C HIS A 341 6.24 9.43 -25.11
N ILE A 342 5.95 8.45 -24.24
CA ILE A 342 4.94 7.41 -24.47
C ILE A 342 3.63 7.76 -23.75
N GLY A 343 3.71 8.24 -22.51
CA GLY A 343 2.52 8.52 -21.71
C GLY A 343 2.79 9.21 -20.38
N HIS A 344 1.73 9.75 -19.78
CA HIS A 344 1.75 10.30 -18.43
C HIS A 344 0.89 9.42 -17.53
N GLY A 345 1.27 9.29 -16.26
CA GLY A 345 0.51 8.59 -15.23
C GLY A 345 0.47 9.39 -13.93
N GLY A 346 -0.30 8.89 -12.96
CA GLY A 346 -0.45 9.54 -11.64
C GLY A 346 0.85 9.61 -10.83
N TYR A 347 1.83 8.75 -11.13
CA TYR A 347 3.11 8.67 -10.42
C TYR A 347 4.32 9.05 -11.26
N GLY A 348 4.14 9.50 -12.51
CA GLY A 348 5.27 9.83 -13.36
C GLY A 348 5.02 9.92 -14.86
N HIS A 349 6.10 10.01 -15.62
CA HIS A 349 6.12 9.99 -17.08
C HIS A 349 6.76 8.71 -17.60
N VAL A 350 6.26 8.20 -18.72
CA VAL A 350 6.81 7.05 -19.42
C VAL A 350 7.44 7.51 -20.73
N TRP A 351 8.70 7.17 -20.93
CA TRP A 351 9.51 7.53 -22.09
C TRP A 351 10.01 6.29 -22.81
N GLU A 352 10.12 6.35 -24.13
CA GLU A 352 10.87 5.37 -24.92
C GLU A 352 12.35 5.79 -24.90
N ALA A 353 13.24 4.85 -24.63
CA ALA A 353 14.67 5.06 -24.63
C ALA A 353 15.38 3.97 -25.44
N GLU A 354 16.59 4.29 -25.89
CA GLU A 354 17.43 3.41 -26.69
C GLU A 354 18.81 3.29 -26.02
N ASN A 355 19.32 2.06 -25.91
CA ASN A 355 20.65 1.83 -25.34
C ASN A 355 21.74 1.97 -26.41
N GLU A 356 23.01 1.84 -26.01
CA GLU A 356 24.15 1.94 -26.92
C GLU A 356 24.17 0.85 -28.02
N GLN A 357 23.40 -0.23 -27.84
CA GLN A 357 23.27 -1.35 -28.79
C GLN A 357 22.10 -1.14 -29.78
N GLY A 358 21.32 -0.05 -29.63
CA GLY A 358 20.14 0.22 -30.45
C GLY A 358 18.87 -0.50 -29.99
N GLU A 359 18.88 -1.13 -28.81
CA GLU A 359 17.71 -1.81 -28.27
C GLU A 359 16.78 -0.79 -27.60
N ARG A 360 15.48 -0.89 -27.89
CA ARG A 360 14.45 -0.01 -27.35
C ARG A 360 13.78 -0.59 -26.13
N PHE A 361 13.58 0.25 -25.13
CA PHE A 361 12.90 -0.07 -23.88
C PHE A 361 12.11 1.15 -23.38
N ALA A 362 11.27 0.96 -22.39
CA ALA A 362 10.52 2.04 -21.75
C ALA A 362 11.15 2.42 -20.40
N VAL A 363 11.04 3.68 -20.02
CA VAL A 363 11.51 4.21 -18.74
C VAL A 363 10.37 4.95 -18.08
N LYS A 364 10.00 4.53 -16.87
CA LYS A 364 9.04 5.22 -16.02
C LYS A 364 9.79 6.08 -15.01
N LEU A 365 9.68 7.40 -15.14
CA LEU A 365 10.31 8.39 -14.27
C LEU A 365 9.27 8.97 -13.32
N PHE A 366 9.56 8.99 -12.03
CA PHE A 366 8.69 9.57 -11.02
C PHE A 366 8.61 11.09 -11.14
N HIS A 367 7.48 11.68 -10.76
CA HIS A 367 7.32 13.14 -10.78
C HIS A 367 8.27 13.81 -9.78
N GLY A 368 9.26 14.54 -10.28
CA GLY A 368 10.26 15.21 -9.44
C GLY A 368 9.67 16.17 -8.41
N ASN A 369 8.53 16.79 -8.72
CA ASN A 369 7.79 17.69 -7.82
C ASN A 369 7.04 16.98 -6.69
N GLU A 370 6.97 15.65 -6.70
CA GLU A 370 6.27 14.85 -5.68
C GLU A 370 7.25 14.03 -4.83
N LEU A 371 8.56 14.29 -4.95
CA LEU A 371 9.61 13.58 -4.21
C LEU A 371 9.59 13.86 -2.70
N ASP A 372 8.92 14.92 -2.27
CA ASP A 372 8.65 15.26 -0.88
C ASP A 372 7.47 14.48 -0.27
N ASP A 373 6.58 13.95 -1.11
CA ASP A 373 5.52 13.04 -0.68
C ASP A 373 6.09 11.62 -0.49
N ALA A 374 6.61 11.38 0.72
CA ALA A 374 7.18 10.08 1.10
C ALA A 374 6.22 8.90 0.84
N VAL A 375 4.92 9.12 0.93
CA VAL A 375 3.92 8.08 0.69
C VAL A 375 3.86 7.74 -0.81
N LYS A 376 3.82 8.74 -1.71
CA LYS A 376 3.87 8.49 -3.16
C LYS A 376 5.19 7.85 -3.60
N VAL A 377 6.33 8.31 -3.05
CA VAL A 377 7.66 7.74 -3.32
C VAL A 377 7.71 6.26 -2.92
N GLN A 378 7.21 5.92 -1.73
CA GLN A 378 7.14 4.55 -1.25
C GLN A 378 6.23 3.68 -2.13
N ARG A 379 5.08 4.21 -2.58
CA ARG A 379 4.15 3.50 -3.48
C ARG A 379 4.78 3.18 -4.81
N PHE A 380 5.45 4.14 -5.44
CA PHE A 380 6.16 3.92 -6.69
C PHE A 380 7.21 2.81 -6.56
N GLY A 381 7.98 2.83 -5.46
CA GLY A 381 8.95 1.78 -5.16
C GLY A 381 8.32 0.41 -4.86
N ASN A 382 7.16 0.38 -4.18
CA ASN A 382 6.39 -0.85 -3.92
C ASN A 382 5.88 -1.47 -5.22
N GLY A 383 5.31 -0.67 -6.13
CA GLY A 383 4.83 -1.18 -7.42
C GLY A 383 5.95 -1.80 -8.25
N TYR A 384 7.13 -1.15 -8.30
CA TYR A 384 8.32 -1.76 -8.89
C TYR A 384 8.67 -3.10 -8.24
N ARG A 385 8.75 -3.17 -6.90
CA ARG A 385 9.08 -4.40 -6.17
C ARG A 385 8.09 -5.53 -6.45
N ASN A 386 6.80 -5.22 -6.51
CA ASN A 386 5.75 -6.19 -6.77
C ASN A 386 5.80 -6.73 -8.20
N MET A 387 6.20 -5.91 -9.18
CA MET A 387 6.35 -6.34 -10.57
C MET A 387 7.66 -7.08 -10.85
N ARG A 388 8.74 -6.77 -10.13
CA ARG A 388 10.09 -7.29 -10.38
C ARG A 388 10.16 -8.80 -10.41
N ASP A 389 9.41 -9.45 -9.53
CA ASP A 389 9.46 -10.90 -9.33
C ASP A 389 8.36 -11.63 -10.13
N LEU A 390 7.49 -10.89 -10.85
CA LEU A 390 6.48 -11.47 -11.74
C LEU A 390 7.08 -11.84 -13.10
N HIS A 391 7.00 -13.12 -13.44
CA HIS A 391 7.52 -13.66 -14.71
C HIS A 391 6.38 -14.29 -15.51
N HIS A 392 5.80 -13.50 -16.41
CA HIS A 392 4.72 -13.92 -17.29
C HIS A 392 4.83 -13.21 -18.64
N PRO A 393 4.59 -13.89 -19.79
CA PRO A 393 4.73 -13.29 -21.12
C PRO A 393 3.84 -12.06 -21.35
N ARG A 394 2.73 -11.95 -20.60
CA ARG A 394 1.75 -10.86 -20.67
C ARG A 394 1.84 -9.85 -19.52
N ILE A 395 2.92 -9.86 -18.74
CA ILE A 395 3.21 -8.82 -17.75
C ILE A 395 4.44 -8.07 -18.23
N VAL A 396 4.36 -6.73 -18.28
CA VAL A 396 5.50 -5.89 -18.65
C VAL A 396 6.62 -6.10 -17.65
N ARG A 397 7.75 -6.64 -18.10
CA ARG A 397 8.90 -6.91 -17.24
C ARG A 397 9.57 -5.61 -16.86
N VAL A 398 9.74 -5.39 -15.56
CA VAL A 398 10.55 -4.29 -15.02
C VAL A 398 11.99 -4.75 -14.82
N HIS A 399 12.93 -3.83 -15.01
CA HIS A 399 14.38 -4.08 -14.92
C HIS A 399 14.94 -3.42 -13.67
N LYS A 400 15.79 -2.40 -13.81
CA LYS A 400 16.48 -1.75 -12.69
C LYS A 400 15.79 -0.43 -12.32
N ILE A 401 15.53 -0.26 -11.01
CA ILE A 401 15.17 1.04 -10.43
C ILE A 401 16.45 1.86 -10.11
N THR A 402 16.37 3.17 -10.27
CA THR A 402 17.44 4.13 -9.96
C THR A 402 16.96 5.16 -8.94
N ALA A 403 17.88 5.70 -8.15
CA ALA A 403 17.57 6.75 -7.18
C ALA A 403 17.58 8.16 -7.80
N ALA A 404 18.37 8.34 -8.88
CA ALA A 404 18.56 9.61 -9.57
C ALA A 404 18.69 9.44 -11.11
N PRO A 405 17.73 9.92 -11.91
CA PRO A 405 16.38 10.29 -11.47
C PRO A 405 15.65 9.10 -10.84
N TYR A 406 14.66 9.35 -9.99
CA TYR A 406 13.90 8.26 -9.37
C TYR A 406 12.97 7.63 -10.40
N GLY A 407 13.20 6.37 -10.73
CA GLY A 407 12.52 5.73 -11.86
C GLY A 407 13.05 4.34 -12.16
N PHE A 408 12.43 3.62 -13.09
CA PHE A 408 12.90 2.30 -13.52
C PHE A 408 12.72 2.08 -15.03
N SER A 409 13.57 1.23 -15.61
CA SER A 409 13.40 0.74 -16.98
C SER A 409 12.53 -0.52 -17.02
N MET A 410 11.87 -0.75 -18.15
CA MET A 410 10.97 -1.88 -18.40
C MET A 410 10.91 -2.22 -19.90
N ASP A 411 10.39 -3.38 -20.25
CA ASP A 411 10.21 -3.78 -21.65
C ASP A 411 9.33 -2.79 -22.41
N SER A 412 9.70 -2.48 -23.66
CA SER A 412 8.88 -1.65 -24.56
C SER A 412 7.95 -2.55 -25.36
N ILE A 413 6.66 -2.46 -25.11
CA ILE A 413 5.63 -3.16 -25.88
C ILE A 413 5.23 -2.29 -27.08
N GLN A 414 5.30 -2.85 -28.28
CA GLN A 414 4.89 -2.18 -29.51
C GLN A 414 3.36 -2.22 -29.63
N GLY A 415 2.70 -1.30 -28.93
CA GLY A 415 1.24 -1.22 -28.86
C GLY A 415 0.78 0.07 -28.17
N ASP A 416 -0.53 0.30 -28.19
CA ASP A 416 -1.17 1.38 -27.43
C ASP A 416 -1.84 0.80 -26.19
N ASN A 417 -2.03 1.63 -25.16
CA ASN A 417 -2.93 1.23 -24.07
C ASN A 417 -4.35 0.95 -24.61
N MET A 418 -5.06 0.04 -23.97
CA MET A 418 -6.36 -0.46 -24.41
C MET A 418 -7.39 0.65 -24.60
N ARG A 419 -7.27 1.76 -23.85
CA ARG A 419 -8.14 2.93 -24.03
C ARG A 419 -7.99 3.56 -25.41
N LYS A 420 -6.76 3.68 -25.90
CA LYS A 420 -6.45 4.30 -27.21
C LYS A 420 -6.50 3.29 -28.35
N PHE A 421 -6.29 2.02 -28.06
CA PHE A 421 -6.25 0.97 -29.05
C PHE A 421 -7.63 0.74 -29.69
N TYR A 422 -7.69 0.63 -31.01
CA TYR A 422 -8.92 0.31 -31.71
C TYR A 422 -9.24 -1.18 -31.58
N ILE A 423 -10.34 -1.49 -30.89
CA ILE A 423 -10.89 -2.85 -30.79
C ILE A 423 -12.17 -2.90 -31.62
N GLU A 424 -12.18 -3.74 -32.65
CA GLU A 424 -13.38 -4.05 -33.43
C GLU A 424 -14.34 -4.84 -32.54
N ARG A 425 -15.49 -4.22 -32.21
CA ARG A 425 -16.47 -4.81 -31.28
C ARG A 425 -17.60 -5.52 -32.00
N ASN A 426 -17.94 -5.06 -33.21
CA ASN A 426 -19.06 -5.60 -33.95
C ASN A 426 -18.66 -6.92 -34.62
N GLY A 427 -19.39 -8.00 -34.32
CA GLY A 427 -19.14 -9.32 -34.90
C GLY A 427 -17.88 -10.02 -34.42
N ASN A 428 -17.23 -9.52 -33.35
CA ASN A 428 -15.95 -10.05 -32.84
C ASN A 428 -16.03 -10.51 -31.37
N ALA A 429 -17.19 -11.03 -30.96
CA ALA A 429 -17.45 -11.53 -29.61
C ALA A 429 -16.36 -12.50 -29.12
N GLU A 430 -15.89 -13.38 -30.00
CA GLU A 430 -14.84 -14.36 -29.70
C GLU A 430 -13.52 -13.68 -29.29
N ALA A 431 -13.04 -12.70 -30.06
CA ALA A 431 -11.79 -12.01 -29.72
C ALA A 431 -11.91 -11.19 -28.42
N ILE A 432 -13.08 -10.59 -28.15
CA ILE A 432 -13.31 -9.83 -26.91
C ILE A 432 -13.24 -10.76 -25.70
N VAL A 433 -13.95 -11.89 -25.75
CA VAL A 433 -13.97 -12.86 -24.65
C VAL A 433 -12.59 -13.48 -24.46
N ARG A 434 -11.91 -13.86 -25.54
CA ARG A 434 -10.52 -14.37 -25.48
C ARG A 434 -9.57 -13.37 -24.85
N LEU A 435 -9.62 -12.10 -25.27
CA LEU A 435 -8.80 -11.03 -24.69
C LEU A 435 -9.09 -10.85 -23.19
N MET A 436 -10.35 -10.90 -22.79
CA MET A 436 -10.74 -10.81 -21.38
C MET A 436 -10.20 -11.99 -20.56
N ILE A 437 -10.25 -13.20 -21.12
CA ILE A 437 -9.70 -14.39 -20.48
C ILE A 437 -8.18 -14.29 -20.34
N ASP A 438 -7.47 -13.86 -21.38
CA ASP A 438 -6.02 -13.68 -21.36
C ASP A 438 -5.58 -12.70 -20.25
N ILE A 439 -6.36 -11.63 -20.04
CA ILE A 439 -6.16 -10.68 -18.94
C ILE A 439 -6.39 -11.36 -17.61
N CYS A 440 -7.48 -12.10 -17.44
CA CYS A 440 -7.76 -12.79 -16.19
C CYS A 440 -6.72 -13.85 -15.84
N GLU A 441 -6.23 -14.63 -16.81
CA GLU A 441 -5.15 -15.61 -16.61
C GLU A 441 -3.86 -14.91 -16.16
N THR A 442 -3.58 -13.74 -16.73
CA THR A 442 -2.44 -12.92 -16.34
C THR A 442 -2.57 -12.38 -14.90
N VAL A 443 -3.76 -11.91 -14.51
CA VAL A 443 -4.03 -11.49 -13.12
C VAL A 443 -3.96 -12.67 -12.16
N GLN A 444 -4.48 -13.84 -12.55
CA GLN A 444 -4.41 -15.06 -11.75
C GLN A 444 -2.97 -15.49 -11.49
N HIS A 445 -2.08 -15.34 -12.48
CA HIS A 445 -0.65 -15.59 -12.30
C HIS A 445 -0.06 -14.70 -11.21
N ALA A 446 -0.34 -13.40 -11.22
CA ALA A 446 0.10 -12.48 -10.17
C ALA A 446 -0.50 -12.87 -8.81
N HIS A 447 -1.78 -13.28 -8.79
CA HIS A 447 -2.47 -13.68 -7.57
C HIS A 447 -1.87 -14.91 -6.91
N ALA A 448 -1.40 -15.88 -7.71
CA ALA A 448 -0.69 -17.07 -7.21
C ALA A 448 0.62 -16.70 -6.50
N GLN A 449 1.23 -15.57 -6.87
CA GLN A 449 2.41 -15.01 -6.20
C GLN A 449 2.06 -14.03 -5.07
N LYS A 450 0.78 -13.97 -4.64
CA LYS A 450 0.25 -13.05 -3.63
C LYS A 450 0.35 -11.57 -3.99
N VAL A 451 0.57 -11.26 -5.27
CA VAL A 451 0.50 -9.89 -5.79
C VAL A 451 -0.92 -9.65 -6.31
N ARG A 452 -1.51 -8.51 -5.94
CA ARG A 452 -2.80 -8.03 -6.47
C ARG A 452 -2.54 -6.85 -7.38
N HIS A 453 -3.39 -6.64 -8.38
CA HIS A 453 -3.19 -5.54 -9.31
C HIS A 453 -3.73 -4.22 -8.75
N ARG A 454 -4.97 -4.22 -8.23
CA ARG A 454 -5.69 -3.12 -7.55
C ARG A 454 -5.94 -1.83 -8.34
N ASP A 455 -5.57 -1.82 -9.61
CA ASP A 455 -5.75 -0.68 -10.53
C ASP A 455 -5.96 -1.21 -11.97
N ILE A 456 -6.79 -2.25 -12.12
CA ILE A 456 -7.10 -2.81 -13.44
C ILE A 456 -8.03 -1.84 -14.16
N LYS A 457 -7.52 -1.27 -15.26
CA LYS A 457 -8.24 -0.33 -16.12
C LYS A 457 -7.61 -0.30 -17.52
N PRO A 458 -8.32 0.22 -18.54
CA PRO A 458 -7.81 0.25 -19.92
C PRO A 458 -6.45 0.94 -20.10
N GLU A 459 -6.09 1.89 -19.24
CA GLU A 459 -4.81 2.60 -19.30
C GLU A 459 -3.60 1.72 -18.90
N ASN A 460 -3.83 0.70 -18.07
CA ASN A 460 -2.79 -0.16 -17.51
C ASN A 460 -2.66 -1.50 -18.26
N ILE A 461 -3.29 -1.61 -19.43
CA ILE A 461 -3.20 -2.78 -20.31
C ILE A 461 -2.79 -2.30 -21.69
N ILE A 462 -1.61 -2.69 -22.15
CA ILE A 462 -1.13 -2.41 -23.51
C ILE A 462 -1.62 -3.51 -24.43
N ILE A 463 -2.14 -3.14 -25.59
CA ILE A 463 -2.62 -4.07 -26.62
C ILE A 463 -1.67 -4.03 -27.80
N SER A 464 -1.22 -5.21 -28.23
CA SER A 464 -0.41 -5.41 -29.43
C SER A 464 -1.01 -6.52 -30.30
N TYR A 465 -0.47 -6.66 -31.51
CA TYR A 465 -0.77 -7.79 -32.38
C TYR A 465 0.35 -8.82 -32.25
N GLY A 466 -0.01 -10.06 -31.89
CA GLY A 466 0.87 -11.21 -31.94
C GLY A 466 1.31 -11.55 -33.36
N THR A 467 2.27 -12.46 -33.49
CA THR A 467 2.79 -12.88 -34.82
C THR A 467 1.75 -13.58 -35.69
N ASP A 468 0.71 -14.13 -35.08
CA ASP A 468 -0.44 -14.76 -35.71
C ASP A 468 -1.57 -13.76 -36.08
N GLY A 469 -1.38 -12.47 -35.76
CA GLY A 469 -2.34 -11.39 -36.02
C GLY A 469 -3.43 -11.28 -34.96
N HIS A 470 -3.34 -11.98 -33.83
CA HIS A 470 -4.29 -11.87 -32.73
C HIS A 470 -3.93 -10.76 -31.74
N LEU A 471 -4.95 -10.23 -31.05
CA LEU A 471 -4.74 -9.23 -30.00
C LEU A 471 -4.12 -9.89 -28.77
N GLU A 472 -3.04 -9.30 -28.27
CA GLU A 472 -2.35 -9.73 -27.05
C GLU A 472 -2.37 -8.62 -25.99
N PRO A 473 -2.82 -8.91 -24.76
CA PRO A 473 -2.78 -7.96 -23.66
C PRO A 473 -1.46 -8.06 -22.88
N TYR A 474 -0.91 -6.91 -22.50
CA TYR A 474 0.27 -6.78 -21.63
C TYR A 474 -0.08 -5.88 -20.45
N LEU A 475 -0.08 -6.44 -19.24
CA LEU A 475 -0.45 -5.75 -18.00
C LEU A 475 0.77 -5.02 -17.40
N THR A 476 0.53 -3.83 -16.83
CA THR A 476 1.54 -3.01 -16.14
C THR A 476 0.94 -2.39 -14.87
N ASP A 477 1.77 -1.72 -14.06
CA ASP A 477 1.31 -0.83 -12.96
C ASP A 477 0.61 -1.56 -11.79
N PHE A 478 1.14 -2.73 -11.40
CA PHE A 478 0.63 -3.49 -10.26
C PHE A 478 0.81 -2.76 -8.92
N ASP A 479 -0.26 -2.75 -8.13
CA ASP A 479 -0.31 -2.37 -6.70
C ASP A 479 0.17 -0.94 -6.38
N LEU A 480 0.09 -0.02 -7.35
CA LEU A 480 0.48 1.38 -7.15
C LEU A 480 -0.55 2.19 -6.32
N ALA A 481 -1.78 1.72 -6.16
CA ALA A 481 -2.91 2.53 -5.64
C ALA A 481 -3.34 2.25 -4.18
N TYR A 482 -2.96 1.12 -3.58
CA TYR A 482 -3.62 0.65 -2.35
C TYR A 482 -3.29 1.43 -1.06
N HIS A 483 -2.15 2.12 -1.01
CA HIS A 483 -1.73 2.85 0.19
C HIS A 483 -2.29 4.29 0.28
N GLU A 484 -3.40 4.59 -0.40
CA GLU A 484 -4.11 5.87 -0.28
C GLU A 484 -4.72 6.04 1.12
N THR A 485 -4.16 7.00 1.89
CA THR A 485 -4.85 7.51 3.09
C THR A 485 -6.14 8.23 2.66
N ASN A 486 -7.15 8.27 3.55
CA ASN A 486 -8.42 8.97 3.30
C ASN A 486 -8.24 10.41 2.76
N ARG A 487 -7.13 11.10 3.08
CA ARG A 487 -6.77 12.45 2.60
C ARG A 487 -6.34 12.49 1.13
N THR A 488 -5.64 11.47 0.62
CA THR A 488 -5.16 11.43 -0.77
C THR A 488 -6.28 11.04 -1.73
N MET A 489 -7.19 10.16 -1.29
CA MET A 489 -8.38 9.81 -2.07
C MET A 489 -9.18 11.06 -2.41
N THR A 490 -9.36 11.99 -1.44
CA THR A 490 -10.10 13.26 -1.61
C THR A 490 -9.49 14.21 -2.66
N ALA A 491 -8.16 14.16 -2.85
CA ALA A 491 -7.46 15.01 -3.82
C ALA A 491 -7.46 14.42 -5.25
N ASN A 492 -7.49 13.09 -5.39
CA ASN A 492 -7.55 12.39 -6.69
C ASN A 492 -8.96 12.32 -7.32
N PHE A 493 -10.00 12.81 -6.65
CA PHE A 493 -11.37 12.91 -7.21
C PHE A 493 -11.45 13.77 -8.50
N GLY A 494 -10.40 14.54 -8.84
CA GLY A 494 -10.36 15.40 -10.02
C GLY A 494 -10.12 14.71 -11.37
N VAL A 495 -9.69 13.45 -11.40
CA VAL A 495 -9.43 12.70 -12.65
C VAL A 495 -10.42 11.54 -12.75
N GLY A 496 -11.57 11.78 -13.36
CA GLY A 496 -12.76 10.91 -13.36
C GLY A 496 -12.61 9.47 -13.88
N GLY A 497 -11.41 9.00 -14.25
CA GLY A 497 -11.17 7.64 -14.75
C GLY A 497 -10.97 6.57 -13.66
N VAL A 498 -10.46 6.92 -12.47
CA VAL A 498 -10.15 5.93 -11.41
C VAL A 498 -11.42 5.41 -10.71
N LEU A 499 -12.43 6.27 -10.55
CA LEU A 499 -13.69 5.93 -9.89
C LEU A 499 -14.45 4.81 -10.60
N SER A 500 -14.40 4.74 -11.93
CA SER A 500 -15.17 3.76 -12.71
C SER A 500 -14.73 2.31 -12.51
N TYR A 501 -13.48 2.06 -12.11
CA TYR A 501 -12.90 0.72 -12.05
C TYR A 501 -12.58 0.25 -10.63
N ALA A 502 -12.42 1.16 -9.68
CA ALA A 502 -12.09 0.82 -8.29
C ALA A 502 -13.30 0.24 -7.54
N ALA A 503 -13.05 -0.80 -6.73
CA ALA A 503 -14.10 -1.37 -5.89
C ALA A 503 -14.51 -0.38 -4.78
N PRO A 504 -15.80 -0.33 -4.36
CA PRO A 504 -16.27 0.61 -3.34
C PRO A 504 -15.46 0.57 -2.04
N GLU A 505 -15.08 -0.62 -1.57
CA GLU A 505 -14.28 -0.78 -0.35
C GLU A 505 -12.85 -0.21 -0.48
N GLN A 506 -12.30 -0.11 -1.69
CA GLN A 506 -11.02 0.59 -1.90
C GLN A 506 -11.18 2.10 -1.72
N LEU A 507 -12.37 2.64 -1.99
CA LEU A 507 -12.67 4.08 -1.94
C LEU A 507 -13.10 4.55 -0.55
N TYR A 508 -13.95 3.76 0.11
CA TYR A 508 -14.62 4.18 1.35
C TYR A 508 -14.02 3.52 2.61
N GLU A 509 -13.38 2.36 2.47
CA GLU A 509 -12.81 1.60 3.58
C GLU A 509 -11.42 1.01 3.25
N PRO A 510 -10.45 1.84 2.81
CA PRO A 510 -9.18 1.35 2.25
C PRO A 510 -8.38 0.49 3.24
N ASN A 511 -8.59 0.66 4.55
CA ASN A 511 -7.92 -0.12 5.59
C ASN A 511 -8.58 -1.46 5.94
N ALA A 512 -9.76 -1.75 5.41
CA ALA A 512 -10.47 -3.00 5.67
C ALA A 512 -9.75 -4.21 5.06
N LYS A 513 -9.92 -5.40 5.67
CA LYS A 513 -9.37 -6.66 5.12
C LYS A 513 -9.93 -6.97 3.72
N THR A 514 -11.17 -6.60 3.47
CA THR A 514 -11.86 -6.77 2.18
C THR A 514 -11.18 -5.97 1.06
N ALA A 515 -10.71 -4.74 1.35
CA ALA A 515 -9.95 -3.93 0.40
C ALA A 515 -8.58 -4.53 0.02
N ARG A 516 -8.11 -5.55 0.75
CA ARG A 516 -6.87 -6.31 0.47
C ARG A 516 -7.09 -7.63 -0.25
N SER A 517 -8.34 -8.05 -0.42
CA SER A 517 -8.69 -9.37 -0.97
C SER A 517 -8.62 -9.42 -2.50
N GLU A 518 -8.76 -10.61 -3.10
CA GLU A 518 -8.80 -10.78 -4.57
C GLU A 518 -10.06 -10.16 -5.19
N THR A 519 -11.12 -9.98 -4.41
CA THR A 519 -12.43 -9.54 -4.91
C THR A 519 -12.43 -8.09 -5.40
N VAL A 520 -11.39 -7.32 -5.08
CA VAL A 520 -11.19 -5.97 -5.63
C VAL A 520 -10.80 -6.04 -7.11
N ASP A 521 -9.89 -6.95 -7.47
CA ASP A 521 -9.48 -7.17 -8.86
C ASP A 521 -10.62 -7.80 -9.66
N VAL A 522 -11.42 -8.69 -9.05
CA VAL A 522 -12.65 -9.26 -9.65
C VAL A 522 -13.64 -8.15 -10.01
N PHE A 523 -13.84 -7.17 -9.13
CA PHE A 523 -14.70 -6.03 -9.43
C PHE A 523 -14.15 -5.22 -10.61
N SER A 524 -12.86 -4.88 -10.59
CA SER A 524 -12.23 -4.11 -11.67
C SER A 524 -12.23 -4.87 -13.00
N LEU A 525 -12.08 -6.19 -13.01
CA LEU A 525 -12.21 -7.05 -14.19
C LEU A 525 -13.63 -6.99 -14.77
N ALA A 526 -14.67 -6.96 -13.93
CA ALA A 526 -16.05 -6.78 -14.41
C ALA A 526 -16.25 -5.42 -15.08
N GLN A 527 -15.69 -4.35 -14.51
CA GLN A 527 -15.73 -3.01 -15.10
C GLN A 527 -14.94 -2.93 -16.42
N LEU A 528 -13.81 -3.62 -16.50
CA LEU A 528 -13.03 -3.75 -17.72
C LEU A 528 -13.79 -4.52 -18.81
N MET A 529 -14.47 -5.62 -18.44
CA MET A 529 -15.32 -6.38 -19.36
C MET A 529 -16.43 -5.49 -19.94
N PHE A 530 -17.07 -4.65 -19.11
CA PHE A 530 -18.03 -3.66 -19.57
C PHE A 530 -17.41 -2.71 -20.61
N PHE A 531 -16.22 -2.17 -20.35
CA PHE A 531 -15.53 -1.29 -21.29
C PHE A 531 -15.17 -2.00 -22.61
N LEU A 532 -14.67 -3.23 -22.54
CA LEU A 532 -14.31 -4.01 -23.72
C LEU A 532 -15.52 -4.24 -24.64
N ILE A 533 -16.67 -4.60 -24.07
CA ILE A 533 -17.89 -4.89 -24.82
C ILE A 533 -18.53 -3.62 -25.36
N THR A 534 -18.62 -2.56 -24.54
CA THR A 534 -19.42 -1.36 -24.88
C THR A 534 -18.60 -0.22 -25.51
N GLY A 535 -17.29 -0.21 -25.29
CA GLY A 535 -16.39 0.91 -25.61
C GLY A 535 -16.60 2.16 -24.76
N ARG A 536 -17.35 2.06 -23.65
CA ARG A 536 -17.69 3.18 -22.76
C ARG A 536 -17.21 2.87 -21.35
N ASP A 537 -16.82 3.91 -20.61
CA ASP A 537 -16.52 3.74 -19.19
C ASP A 537 -17.81 3.43 -18.40
N PRO A 538 -17.74 2.51 -17.44
CA PRO A 538 -18.88 2.24 -16.56
C PRO A 538 -19.14 3.44 -15.66
N ASN A 539 -20.42 3.68 -15.36
CA ASN A 539 -20.82 4.69 -14.41
C ASN A 539 -20.64 4.15 -12.97
N PRO A 540 -19.75 4.73 -12.15
CA PRO A 540 -19.48 4.24 -10.80
C PRO A 540 -20.67 4.39 -9.83
N GLU A 541 -21.63 5.26 -10.14
CA GLU A 541 -22.78 5.54 -9.30
C GLU A 541 -24.05 4.79 -9.74
N ASN A 542 -24.06 4.16 -10.92
CA ASN A 542 -25.27 3.58 -11.51
C ASN A 542 -25.03 2.22 -12.19
N PHE A 543 -24.83 1.19 -11.38
CA PHE A 543 -24.65 -0.19 -11.83
C PHE A 543 -25.87 -0.75 -12.60
N THR A 544 -27.09 -0.29 -12.29
CA THR A 544 -28.29 -0.70 -13.04
C THR A 544 -28.22 -0.23 -14.49
N LYS A 545 -27.86 1.04 -14.71
CA LYS A 545 -27.69 1.59 -16.07
C LYS A 545 -26.53 0.92 -16.81
N ASN A 546 -25.45 0.57 -16.11
CA ASN A 546 -24.36 -0.21 -16.71
C ASN A 546 -24.89 -1.57 -17.17
N HIS A 547 -25.62 -2.29 -16.32
CA HIS A 547 -26.21 -3.57 -16.69
C HIS A 547 -27.16 -3.45 -17.90
N GLU A 548 -28.03 -2.43 -17.95
CA GLU A 548 -28.91 -2.17 -19.09
C GLU A 548 -28.14 -1.90 -20.39
N THR A 549 -27.08 -1.08 -20.31
CA THR A 549 -26.22 -0.78 -21.45
C THR A 549 -25.50 -2.03 -21.94
N LEU A 550 -24.97 -2.83 -21.02
CA LEU A 550 -24.31 -4.09 -21.35
C LEU A 550 -25.27 -5.07 -22.00
N ALA A 551 -26.50 -5.19 -21.48
CA ALA A 551 -27.53 -6.05 -22.05
C ALA A 551 -27.91 -5.64 -23.48
N HIS A 552 -27.97 -4.33 -23.75
CA HIS A 552 -28.21 -3.83 -25.09
C HIS A 552 -27.10 -4.22 -26.07
N GLU A 553 -25.84 -4.02 -25.72
CA GLU A 553 -24.71 -4.35 -26.61
C GLU A 553 -24.59 -5.87 -26.82
N LEU A 554 -24.79 -6.67 -25.76
CA LEU A 554 -24.78 -8.13 -25.83
C LEU A 554 -25.97 -8.72 -26.62
N SER A 555 -27.08 -8.01 -26.78
CA SER A 555 -28.21 -8.48 -27.62
C SER A 555 -27.86 -8.57 -29.11
N ASN A 556 -26.76 -7.96 -29.53
CA ASN A 556 -26.24 -8.04 -30.90
C ASN A 556 -25.25 -9.20 -31.09
N TRP A 557 -24.97 -10.00 -30.05
CA TRP A 557 -24.04 -11.12 -30.12
C TRP A 557 -24.70 -12.37 -30.71
N VAL A 558 -23.88 -13.33 -31.12
CA VAL A 558 -24.31 -14.51 -31.89
C VAL A 558 -25.22 -15.50 -31.14
N ASP A 559 -25.23 -15.48 -29.80
CA ASP A 559 -26.01 -16.43 -28.98
C ASP A 559 -26.46 -15.83 -27.64
N ASP A 560 -27.77 -15.85 -27.39
CA ASP A 560 -28.39 -15.29 -26.18
C ASP A 560 -27.90 -15.95 -24.88
N ARG A 561 -27.51 -17.23 -24.91
CA ARG A 561 -27.04 -17.94 -23.71
C ARG A 561 -25.69 -17.42 -23.25
N ALA A 562 -24.81 -17.07 -24.19
CA ALA A 562 -23.54 -16.43 -23.85
C ALA A 562 -23.79 -15.04 -23.25
N SER A 563 -24.71 -14.28 -23.85
CA SER A 563 -25.11 -12.97 -23.34
C SER A 563 -25.68 -13.03 -21.93
N GLU A 564 -26.57 -13.98 -21.63
CA GLU A 564 -27.12 -14.20 -20.28
C GLU A 564 -26.02 -14.52 -19.26
N GLN A 565 -25.07 -15.39 -19.60
CA GLN A 565 -23.94 -15.73 -18.71
C GLN A 565 -23.07 -14.52 -18.39
N LEU A 566 -22.75 -13.69 -19.38
CA LEU A 566 -21.92 -12.50 -19.19
C LEU A 566 -22.65 -11.43 -18.36
N LEU A 567 -23.98 -11.30 -18.50
CA LEU A 567 -24.79 -10.39 -17.68
C LEU A 567 -24.84 -10.83 -16.21
N GLU A 568 -25.07 -12.12 -15.96
CA GLU A 568 -25.06 -12.69 -14.61
C GLU A 568 -23.68 -12.54 -13.94
N LEU A 569 -22.61 -12.77 -14.72
CA LEU A 569 -21.24 -12.55 -14.26
C LEU A 569 -20.99 -11.09 -13.90
N TYR A 570 -21.36 -10.14 -14.77
CA TYR A 570 -21.18 -8.71 -14.48
C TYR A 570 -21.93 -8.30 -13.21
N LYS A 571 -23.18 -8.76 -13.06
CA LYS A 571 -24.02 -8.44 -11.89
C LYS A 571 -23.42 -8.97 -10.59
N SER A 572 -22.99 -10.23 -10.56
CA SER A 572 -22.42 -10.84 -9.36
C SER A 572 -21.05 -10.25 -9.01
N ALA A 573 -20.18 -10.02 -10.01
CA ALA A 573 -18.84 -9.47 -9.80
C ALA A 573 -18.83 -7.99 -9.40
N THR A 574 -19.90 -7.23 -9.70
CA THR A 574 -20.06 -5.83 -9.30
C THR A 574 -20.89 -5.63 -8.03
N ALA A 575 -21.20 -6.71 -7.29
CA ALA A 575 -21.94 -6.61 -6.03
C ALA A 575 -21.24 -5.67 -5.02
N LYS A 576 -22.03 -4.87 -4.31
CA LYS A 576 -21.50 -3.91 -3.31
C LYS A 576 -20.82 -4.63 -2.15
N VAL A 577 -21.34 -5.78 -1.74
CA VAL A 577 -20.78 -6.60 -0.67
C VAL A 577 -19.72 -7.53 -1.26
N PRO A 578 -18.44 -7.44 -0.86
CA PRO A 578 -17.36 -8.23 -1.46
C PRO A 578 -17.56 -9.75 -1.36
N ALA A 579 -18.23 -10.23 -0.30
CA ALA A 579 -18.53 -11.65 -0.10
C ALA A 579 -19.57 -12.22 -1.09
N GLU A 580 -20.31 -11.37 -1.81
CA GLU A 580 -21.29 -11.80 -2.83
C GLU A 580 -20.66 -11.92 -4.23
N ARG A 581 -19.42 -11.46 -4.39
CA ARG A 581 -18.68 -11.55 -5.66
C ARG A 581 -18.08 -12.95 -5.84
N PRO A 582 -17.67 -13.34 -7.06
CA PRO A 582 -16.69 -14.40 -7.24
C PRO A 582 -15.47 -14.14 -6.33
N GLN A 583 -15.06 -15.15 -5.56
CA GLN A 583 -14.06 -14.95 -4.50
C GLN A 583 -12.62 -14.96 -5.03
N THR A 584 -12.43 -15.57 -6.20
CA THR A 584 -11.13 -15.65 -6.89
C THR A 584 -11.28 -15.24 -8.36
N VAL A 585 -10.16 -14.93 -9.02
CA VAL A 585 -10.17 -14.69 -10.48
C VAL A 585 -10.54 -15.97 -11.25
N ILE A 586 -10.21 -17.16 -10.71
CA ILE A 586 -10.66 -18.45 -11.27
C ILE A 586 -12.19 -18.53 -11.31
N ASP A 587 -12.87 -18.14 -10.22
CA ASP A 587 -14.33 -18.14 -10.17
C ASP A 587 -14.93 -17.17 -11.21
N PHE A 588 -14.27 -16.04 -11.46
CA PHE A 588 -14.68 -15.07 -12.47
C PHE A 588 -14.45 -15.55 -13.92
N VAL A 589 -13.36 -16.29 -14.17
CA VAL A 589 -13.04 -16.83 -15.51
C VAL A 589 -13.96 -17.96 -15.93
N SER A 590 -14.52 -18.73 -14.98
CA SER A 590 -15.32 -19.92 -15.31
C SER A 590 -16.55 -19.61 -16.18
N PRO A 591 -17.35 -18.56 -15.88
CA PRO A 591 -18.45 -18.16 -16.74
C PRO A 591 -17.98 -17.53 -18.06
N LEU A 592 -16.84 -16.82 -18.09
CA LEU A 592 -16.26 -16.31 -19.34
C LEU A 592 -15.90 -17.43 -20.32
N ARG A 593 -15.24 -18.49 -19.84
CA ARG A 593 -14.90 -19.68 -20.62
C ARG A 593 -16.14 -20.42 -21.13
N SER A 594 -17.20 -20.44 -20.32
CA SER A 594 -18.48 -21.04 -20.71
C SER A 594 -19.15 -20.23 -21.84
N ALA A 595 -19.12 -18.89 -21.75
CA ALA A 595 -19.58 -18.00 -22.81
C ALA A 595 -18.73 -18.13 -24.08
N GLU A 596 -17.40 -18.22 -23.95
CA GLU A 596 -16.46 -18.46 -25.07
C GLU A 596 -16.86 -19.71 -25.87
N ALA A 597 -17.08 -20.84 -25.18
CA ALA A 597 -17.47 -22.09 -25.81
C ALA A 597 -18.82 -21.98 -26.55
N ILE A 598 -19.80 -21.28 -25.96
CA ILE A 598 -21.10 -21.04 -26.61
C ILE A 598 -20.92 -20.19 -27.88
N ILE A 599 -20.15 -19.11 -27.79
CA ILE A 599 -19.89 -18.18 -28.91
C ILE A 599 -19.21 -18.91 -30.07
N GLN A 600 -18.23 -19.76 -29.79
CA GLN A 600 -17.52 -20.53 -30.82
C GLN A 600 -18.43 -21.52 -31.55
N VAL A 601 -19.26 -22.24 -30.80
CA VAL A 601 -20.26 -23.14 -31.38
C VAL A 601 -21.27 -22.36 -32.23
N ALA A 602 -21.72 -21.19 -31.77
CA ALA A 602 -22.71 -20.38 -32.48
C ALA A 602 -22.15 -19.64 -33.71
N SER A 603 -20.88 -19.23 -33.67
CA SER A 603 -20.21 -18.56 -34.78
C SER A 603 -19.80 -19.52 -35.91
N GLY A 604 -19.88 -20.84 -35.67
CA GLY A 604 -19.34 -21.85 -36.57
C GLY A 604 -17.81 -21.80 -36.68
N SER A 605 -17.15 -21.07 -35.77
CA SER A 605 -15.71 -21.08 -35.58
C SER A 605 -15.38 -22.23 -34.64
N ASP A 606 -15.14 -23.41 -35.23
CA ASP A 606 -14.62 -24.53 -34.44
C ASP A 606 -13.11 -24.37 -34.20
N ASP A 607 -12.43 -23.41 -34.82
CA ASP A 607 -10.97 -23.24 -34.82
C ASP A 607 -10.40 -23.02 -33.41
N VAL A 608 -9.39 -23.80 -33.05
CA VAL A 608 -8.60 -23.68 -31.83
C VAL A 608 -7.16 -23.32 -32.22
N PRO A 609 -6.58 -22.21 -31.74
CA PRO A 609 -5.17 -21.88 -32.03
C PRO A 609 -4.22 -23.03 -31.67
N GLU A 610 -3.14 -23.19 -32.43
CA GLU A 610 -2.27 -24.37 -32.28
C GLU A 610 -1.67 -24.48 -30.87
N GLU A 611 -1.29 -23.35 -30.29
CA GLU A 611 -0.76 -23.20 -28.94
C GLU A 611 -1.78 -23.46 -27.83
N ASP A 612 -3.07 -23.39 -28.15
CA ASP A 612 -4.18 -23.52 -27.20
C ASP A 612 -4.76 -24.92 -27.16
N LEU A 613 -4.46 -25.77 -28.15
CA LEU A 613 -5.01 -27.13 -28.25
C LEU A 613 -4.81 -27.92 -26.94
N CYS A 614 -3.57 -28.02 -26.45
CA CYS A 614 -3.28 -28.74 -25.22
C CYS A 614 -3.89 -28.08 -23.98
N ARG A 615 -3.90 -26.74 -23.93
CA ARG A 615 -4.53 -26.01 -22.82
C ARG A 615 -6.02 -26.34 -22.74
N ARG A 616 -6.72 -26.34 -23.88
CA ARG A 616 -8.14 -26.69 -23.97
C ARG A 616 -8.43 -28.15 -23.63
N VAL A 617 -7.52 -29.07 -23.96
CA VAL A 617 -7.62 -30.47 -23.52
C VAL A 617 -7.56 -30.58 -22.00
N GLY A 618 -6.64 -29.87 -21.34
CA GLY A 618 -6.57 -29.82 -19.88
C GLY A 618 -7.84 -29.26 -19.25
N GLN A 619 -8.32 -28.13 -19.79
CA GLN A 619 -9.54 -27.47 -19.36
C GLN A 619 -10.76 -28.39 -19.45
N LEU A 620 -10.98 -29.02 -20.61
CA LEU A 620 -12.13 -29.88 -20.83
C LEU A 620 -12.09 -31.16 -19.98
N TYR A 621 -10.90 -31.68 -19.68
CA TYR A 621 -10.76 -32.96 -18.97
C TYR A 621 -10.87 -32.83 -17.43
N VAL A 622 -10.19 -31.85 -16.80
CA VAL A 622 -10.10 -31.73 -15.33
C VAL A 622 -10.69 -30.43 -14.77
N GLY A 623 -11.06 -29.48 -15.62
CA GLY A 623 -11.45 -28.14 -15.21
C GLY A 623 -10.26 -27.27 -14.80
N MET A 624 -10.53 -26.04 -14.36
CA MET A 624 -9.50 -25.04 -14.07
C MET A 624 -8.73 -25.32 -12.77
N GLY A 625 -7.45 -24.92 -12.74
CA GLY A 625 -6.59 -24.98 -11.55
C GLY A 625 -6.07 -26.37 -11.18
N LYS A 626 -6.39 -27.38 -11.97
CA LYS A 626 -5.93 -28.77 -11.78
C LYS A 626 -4.99 -29.23 -12.89
N TYR A 627 -4.47 -28.31 -13.71
CA TYR A 627 -3.52 -28.62 -14.76
C TYR A 627 -2.44 -27.53 -14.86
N GLU A 628 -1.29 -27.91 -15.42
CA GLU A 628 -0.19 -27.01 -15.80
C GLU A 628 -0.05 -27.08 -17.33
N ALA A 629 -0.12 -25.95 -18.02
CA ALA A 629 0.02 -25.89 -19.48
C ALA A 629 1.10 -24.89 -19.89
N GLY A 630 1.92 -25.25 -20.89
CA GLY A 630 3.01 -24.45 -21.42
C GLY A 630 3.75 -25.22 -22.52
N ASP A 631 4.42 -24.54 -23.44
CA ASP A 631 5.24 -25.14 -24.51
C ASP A 631 4.54 -26.25 -25.33
N GLY A 632 3.26 -26.07 -25.68
CA GLY A 632 2.51 -27.06 -26.47
C GLY A 632 2.22 -28.39 -25.75
N GLN A 633 2.29 -28.40 -24.43
CA GLN A 633 1.91 -29.53 -23.58
C GLN A 633 1.01 -29.10 -22.41
N VAL A 634 0.27 -30.06 -21.88
CA VAL A 634 -0.53 -29.94 -20.67
C VAL A 634 -0.30 -31.14 -19.77
N ARG A 635 -0.15 -30.89 -18.47
CA ARG A 635 0.00 -31.87 -17.40
C ARG A 635 -1.17 -31.76 -16.44
N MET A 636 -1.78 -32.88 -16.07
CA MET A 636 -2.96 -32.91 -15.19
C MET A 636 -3.10 -34.27 -14.50
N PRO A 637 -3.72 -34.35 -13.31
CA PRO A 637 -4.11 -35.61 -12.70
C PRO A 637 -5.44 -36.13 -13.29
N SER A 638 -5.63 -37.44 -13.28
CA SER A 638 -6.95 -38.08 -13.43
C SER A 638 -7.93 -37.63 -12.35
N GLN A 639 -9.24 -37.83 -12.59
CA GLN A 639 -10.27 -37.50 -11.61
C GLN A 639 -10.11 -38.25 -10.27
N SER A 640 -9.52 -39.45 -10.29
CA SER A 640 -9.20 -40.23 -9.09
C SER A 640 -7.92 -39.77 -8.37
N GLY A 641 -7.06 -39.00 -9.06
CA GLY A 641 -5.71 -38.64 -8.62
C GLY A 641 -4.67 -39.77 -8.76
N GLN A 642 -5.04 -40.97 -9.18
CA GLN A 642 -4.15 -42.14 -9.24
C GLN A 642 -3.24 -42.15 -10.46
N VAL A 643 -3.66 -41.51 -11.55
CA VAL A 643 -2.92 -41.40 -12.81
C VAL A 643 -2.55 -39.94 -13.06
N GLU A 644 -1.27 -39.68 -13.32
CA GLU A 644 -0.77 -38.44 -13.90
C GLU A 644 -0.81 -38.54 -15.43
N ILE A 645 -1.32 -37.48 -16.07
CA ILE A 645 -1.57 -37.40 -17.51
C ILE A 645 -0.77 -36.24 -18.07
N VAL A 646 -0.01 -36.48 -19.13
CA VAL A 646 0.66 -35.43 -19.91
C VAL A 646 0.23 -35.57 -21.36
N ALA A 647 -0.45 -34.56 -21.91
CA ALA A 647 -0.79 -34.50 -23.34
C ALA A 647 0.09 -33.45 -24.02
N ARG A 648 0.72 -33.79 -25.13
CA ARG A 648 1.65 -32.91 -25.87
C ARG A 648 1.45 -32.98 -27.38
N VAL A 649 1.59 -31.86 -28.06
CA VAL A 649 1.66 -31.82 -29.53
C VAL A 649 3.02 -32.34 -29.97
N LYS A 650 3.06 -33.46 -30.70
CA LYS A 650 4.31 -34.11 -31.13
C LYS A 650 4.82 -33.58 -32.47
N SER A 651 3.90 -33.30 -33.38
CA SER A 651 4.18 -32.74 -34.71
C SER A 651 2.91 -32.15 -35.31
N LEU A 652 3.06 -31.13 -36.15
CA LEU A 652 2.00 -30.60 -36.98
C LEU A 652 1.79 -31.48 -38.22
N GLY A 653 0.53 -31.77 -38.53
CA GLY A 653 0.09 -32.50 -39.71
C GLY A 653 -0.33 -31.55 -40.84
N ALA A 654 -0.84 -32.11 -41.95
CA ALA A 654 -1.39 -31.32 -43.04
C ALA A 654 -2.77 -30.74 -42.67
N ALA A 655 -3.14 -29.60 -43.26
CA ALA A 655 -4.50 -29.02 -43.17
C ALA A 655 -5.02 -28.80 -41.72
N LYS A 656 -4.29 -28.04 -40.89
CA LYS A 656 -4.68 -27.71 -39.51
C LYS A 656 -4.97 -28.95 -38.64
N THR A 657 -4.10 -29.96 -38.72
CA THR A 657 -4.14 -31.12 -37.84
C THR A 657 -2.83 -31.29 -37.09
N ALA A 658 -2.84 -32.03 -36.01
CA ALA A 658 -1.68 -32.37 -35.19
C ALA A 658 -1.66 -33.85 -34.83
N VAL A 659 -0.47 -34.35 -34.54
CA VAL A 659 -0.28 -35.62 -33.84
C VAL A 659 -0.12 -35.30 -32.36
N VAL A 660 -1.06 -35.75 -31.53
CA VAL A 660 -1.03 -35.55 -30.08
C VAL A 660 -0.59 -36.84 -29.40
N GLU A 661 0.35 -36.76 -28.48
CA GLU A 661 0.77 -37.89 -27.66
C GLU A 661 0.31 -37.70 -26.22
N ILE A 662 -0.38 -38.70 -25.68
CA ILE A 662 -0.79 -38.77 -24.28
C ILE A 662 0.14 -39.74 -23.56
N GLU A 663 0.70 -39.31 -22.45
CA GLU A 663 1.44 -40.11 -21.49
C GLU A 663 0.57 -40.26 -20.23
N CYS A 664 0.32 -41.50 -19.81
CA CYS A 664 -0.35 -41.81 -18.54
C CYS A 664 0.59 -42.59 -17.63
N SER A 665 0.85 -42.07 -16.43
CA SER A 665 1.75 -42.63 -15.43
C SER A 665 1.03 -42.81 -14.08
N VAL A 666 1.18 -43.95 -13.41
CA VAL A 666 0.51 -44.19 -12.11
C VAL A 666 1.33 -43.61 -10.96
N ASN A 667 0.69 -42.78 -10.12
CA ASN A 667 1.27 -42.15 -8.93
C ASN A 667 1.23 -43.12 -7.74
N GLY A 668 2.10 -44.14 -7.73
CA GLY A 668 2.24 -45.09 -6.62
C GLY A 668 2.27 -46.56 -7.04
N ASN A 669 2.20 -47.48 -6.06
CA ASN A 669 2.08 -48.91 -6.34
C ASN A 669 0.67 -49.24 -6.80
N ILE A 670 0.53 -50.00 -7.90
CA ILE A 670 -0.77 -50.50 -8.37
C ILE A 670 -1.37 -51.36 -7.25
N PRO A 671 -2.55 -51.04 -6.70
CA PRO A 671 -3.12 -51.75 -5.56
C PRO A 671 -3.78 -53.04 -6.05
N VAL A 672 -2.98 -54.05 -6.43
CA VAL A 672 -3.52 -55.35 -6.87
C VAL A 672 -2.92 -56.47 -6.04
N GLY A 673 -3.70 -56.97 -5.08
CA GLY A 673 -3.32 -57.99 -4.10
C GLY A 673 -3.09 -59.42 -4.64
N SER A 674 -2.86 -59.63 -5.94
CA SER A 674 -2.83 -60.99 -6.50
C SER A 674 -1.89 -61.28 -7.68
N PHE A 675 -1.07 -60.34 -8.16
CA PHE A 675 -0.16 -60.63 -9.29
C PHE A 675 1.30 -60.75 -8.85
N LYS A 676 1.81 -61.99 -8.83
CA LYS A 676 3.16 -62.38 -8.36
C LYS A 676 4.36 -61.86 -9.20
N SER A 677 4.16 -60.99 -10.19
CA SER A 677 5.25 -60.23 -10.82
C SER A 677 4.69 -59.08 -11.66
N GLY A 678 5.36 -57.91 -11.64
CA GLY A 678 4.91 -56.71 -12.35
C GLY A 678 4.73 -56.87 -13.87
N LYS A 679 5.31 -57.92 -14.49
CA LYS A 679 5.20 -58.19 -15.93
C LYS A 679 3.82 -58.71 -16.34
N SER A 680 3.26 -59.67 -15.61
CA SER A 680 1.94 -60.27 -15.95
C SER A 680 0.78 -59.30 -15.72
N ALA A 681 0.88 -58.46 -14.68
CA ALA A 681 -0.06 -57.36 -14.46
C ALA A 681 -0.03 -56.36 -15.63
N ARG A 682 1.16 -55.89 -16.00
CA ARG A 682 1.37 -54.99 -17.16
C ARG A 682 0.79 -55.56 -18.45
N GLU A 683 1.04 -56.84 -18.75
CA GLU A 683 0.47 -57.52 -19.93
C GLU A 683 -1.06 -57.55 -19.90
N THR A 684 -1.66 -57.78 -18.73
CA THR A 684 -3.12 -57.77 -18.56
C THR A 684 -3.72 -56.38 -18.75
N ILE A 685 -3.12 -55.33 -18.15
CA ILE A 685 -3.55 -53.93 -18.35
C ILE A 685 -3.46 -53.57 -19.83
N ASN A 686 -2.32 -53.88 -20.47
CA ASN A 686 -2.06 -53.57 -21.87
C ASN A 686 -3.07 -54.26 -22.80
N ASN A 687 -3.31 -55.56 -22.64
CA ASN A 687 -4.27 -56.30 -23.45
C ASN A 687 -5.71 -55.75 -23.30
N ARG A 688 -6.07 -55.27 -22.12
CA ARG A 688 -7.38 -54.64 -21.87
C ARG A 688 -7.45 -53.27 -22.54
N LEU A 689 -6.44 -52.43 -22.35
CA LEU A 689 -6.33 -51.12 -23.01
C LEU A 689 -6.42 -51.26 -24.53
N ASP A 690 -5.69 -52.20 -25.11
CA ASP A 690 -5.71 -52.47 -26.55
C ASP A 690 -7.13 -52.85 -27.02
N LYS A 691 -7.86 -53.67 -26.26
CA LYS A 691 -9.27 -53.99 -26.55
C LYS A 691 -10.20 -52.79 -26.40
N MET A 692 -10.04 -51.97 -25.37
CA MET A 692 -10.89 -50.80 -25.13
C MET A 692 -10.68 -49.71 -26.17
N LEU A 693 -9.42 -49.40 -26.49
CA LEU A 693 -9.05 -48.44 -27.53
C LEU A 693 -9.54 -48.93 -28.89
N ALA A 694 -9.29 -50.20 -29.25
CA ALA A 694 -9.79 -50.76 -30.51
C ALA A 694 -11.32 -50.76 -30.61
N LYS A 695 -12.03 -51.05 -29.51
CA LYS A 695 -13.50 -51.07 -29.49
C LYS A 695 -14.11 -49.67 -29.65
N ARG A 696 -13.54 -48.65 -29.02
CA ARG A 696 -14.14 -47.31 -28.94
C ARG A 696 -13.61 -46.33 -29.98
N HIS A 697 -12.36 -46.49 -30.41
CA HIS A 697 -11.64 -45.56 -31.29
C HIS A 697 -11.08 -46.25 -32.56
N GLY A 698 -11.33 -47.54 -32.74
CA GLY A 698 -10.78 -48.33 -33.85
C GLY A 698 -9.26 -48.49 -33.76
N HIS A 699 -8.63 -48.87 -34.87
CA HIS A 699 -7.17 -48.97 -34.99
C HIS A 699 -6.49 -47.63 -35.34
N THR A 700 -7.17 -46.51 -35.09
CA THR A 700 -6.67 -45.16 -35.45
C THR A 700 -5.67 -44.61 -34.42
N VAL A 701 -5.66 -45.13 -33.20
CA VAL A 701 -4.78 -44.73 -32.10
C VAL A 701 -3.72 -45.80 -31.88
N GLN A 702 -2.47 -45.38 -31.69
CA GLN A 702 -1.36 -46.30 -31.42
C GLN A 702 -0.92 -46.21 -29.97
N ARG A 703 -0.91 -47.34 -29.27
CA ARG A 703 -0.43 -47.43 -27.89
C ARG A 703 1.00 -47.97 -27.88
N HIS A 704 1.86 -47.32 -27.10
CA HIS A 704 3.23 -47.78 -26.85
C HIS A 704 3.45 -47.99 -25.35
N PRO A 705 4.10 -49.09 -24.94
CA PRO A 705 4.43 -49.31 -23.54
C PRO A 705 5.52 -48.32 -23.08
N GLY A 706 5.38 -47.77 -21.87
CA GLY A 706 6.42 -46.99 -21.23
C GLY A 706 7.42 -47.85 -20.46
N SER A 707 8.55 -47.24 -20.07
CA SER A 707 9.64 -47.91 -19.36
C SER A 707 9.88 -47.39 -17.94
N LYS A 708 9.14 -46.35 -17.50
CA LYS A 708 9.32 -45.71 -16.19
C LYS A 708 8.27 -46.14 -15.16
N GLY A 709 8.67 -46.15 -13.88
CA GLY A 709 7.76 -46.27 -12.73
C GLY A 709 7.03 -47.61 -12.55
N ALA A 710 5.96 -47.59 -11.74
CA ALA A 710 5.12 -48.76 -11.47
C ALA A 710 4.36 -49.21 -12.74
N TYR A 711 3.74 -48.27 -13.45
CA TYR A 711 3.11 -48.44 -14.75
C TYR A 711 3.08 -47.12 -15.53
N GLN A 712 3.46 -47.16 -16.81
CA GLN A 712 3.45 -46.03 -17.74
C GLN A 712 3.03 -46.50 -19.13
N VAL A 713 2.22 -45.70 -19.80
CA VAL A 713 1.75 -45.99 -21.16
C VAL A 713 1.65 -44.70 -21.98
N PHE A 714 1.96 -44.81 -23.28
CA PHE A 714 1.83 -43.73 -24.25
C PHE A 714 0.74 -44.08 -25.26
N VAL A 715 -0.05 -43.09 -25.66
CA VAL A 715 -1.08 -43.21 -26.70
C VAL A 715 -0.90 -42.06 -27.70
N THR A 716 -0.60 -42.40 -28.95
CA THR A 716 -0.43 -41.45 -30.05
C THR A 716 -1.72 -41.36 -30.86
N ILE A 717 -2.24 -40.13 -30.97
CA ILE A 717 -3.48 -39.78 -31.66
C ILE A 717 -3.11 -39.01 -32.94
N PRO A 718 -3.27 -39.62 -34.13
CA PRO A 718 -3.09 -38.91 -35.39
C PRO A 718 -4.32 -38.09 -35.77
N ASP A 719 -4.12 -37.11 -36.64
CA ASP A 719 -5.17 -36.29 -37.28
C ASP A 719 -6.08 -35.58 -36.27
N VAL A 720 -5.51 -35.06 -35.17
CA VAL A 720 -6.24 -34.21 -34.23
C VAL A 720 -6.41 -32.85 -34.87
N LYS A 721 -7.64 -32.47 -35.19
CA LYS A 721 -7.93 -31.15 -35.76
C LYS A 721 -7.68 -30.06 -34.73
N PHE A 722 -7.24 -28.90 -35.19
CA PHE A 722 -7.20 -27.67 -34.39
C PHE A 722 -8.60 -27.09 -34.25
N ASP A 723 -9.49 -27.89 -33.65
CA ASP A 723 -10.88 -27.53 -33.46
C ASP A 723 -11.49 -28.17 -32.20
N VAL A 724 -12.71 -27.78 -31.84
CA VAL A 724 -13.42 -28.32 -30.65
C VAL A 724 -13.62 -29.85 -30.75
N SER A 725 -13.80 -30.38 -31.96
CA SER A 725 -13.93 -31.83 -32.19
C SER A 725 -12.60 -32.55 -31.90
N GLY A 726 -11.47 -31.93 -32.24
CA GLY A 726 -10.13 -32.41 -31.93
C GLY A 726 -9.86 -32.44 -30.43
N VAL A 727 -10.20 -31.36 -29.72
CA VAL A 727 -10.09 -31.29 -28.25
C VAL A 727 -10.92 -32.39 -27.59
N THR A 728 -12.19 -32.51 -27.98
CA THR A 728 -13.12 -33.53 -27.44
C THR A 728 -12.61 -34.94 -27.71
N ARG A 729 -12.10 -35.20 -28.92
CA ARG A 729 -11.50 -36.49 -29.29
C ARG A 729 -10.32 -36.85 -28.39
N VAL A 730 -9.44 -35.90 -28.09
CA VAL A 730 -8.31 -36.14 -27.18
C VAL A 730 -8.81 -36.46 -25.77
N CYS A 731 -9.74 -35.67 -25.23
CA CYS A 731 -10.32 -35.91 -23.90
C CYS A 731 -11.02 -37.27 -23.77
N ASP A 732 -11.76 -37.69 -24.80
CA ASP A 732 -12.41 -39.01 -24.84
C ASP A 732 -11.41 -40.17 -24.83
N ILE A 733 -10.28 -40.01 -25.53
CA ILE A 733 -9.20 -41.00 -25.54
C ILE A 733 -8.47 -41.02 -24.19
N ILE A 734 -8.24 -39.86 -23.57
CA ILE A 734 -7.71 -39.78 -22.20
C ILE A 734 -8.65 -40.53 -21.25
N GLY A 735 -9.95 -40.23 -21.25
CA GLY A 735 -10.93 -40.89 -20.38
C GLY A 735 -10.99 -42.41 -20.60
N THR A 736 -10.89 -42.87 -21.84
CA THR A 736 -10.85 -44.31 -22.16
C THR A 736 -9.57 -44.97 -21.65
N THR A 737 -8.43 -44.29 -21.78
CA THR A 737 -7.12 -44.78 -21.35
C THR A 737 -7.06 -44.85 -19.82
N VAL A 738 -7.45 -43.77 -19.14
CA VAL A 738 -7.49 -43.70 -17.67
C VAL A 738 -8.46 -44.73 -17.10
N SER A 739 -9.67 -44.85 -17.65
CA SER A 739 -10.61 -45.91 -17.24
C SER A 739 -10.00 -47.30 -17.43
N GLY A 740 -9.31 -47.58 -18.54
CA GLY A 740 -8.64 -48.87 -18.73
C GLY A 740 -7.54 -49.16 -17.69
N ILE A 741 -6.88 -48.12 -17.19
CA ILE A 741 -5.85 -48.20 -16.13
C ILE A 741 -6.48 -48.31 -14.74
N GLU A 742 -7.59 -47.65 -14.46
CA GLU A 742 -8.20 -47.55 -13.12
C GLU A 742 -9.27 -48.62 -12.82
N SER A 743 -9.89 -49.20 -13.84
CA SER A 743 -11.01 -50.16 -13.70
C SER A 743 -10.56 -51.56 -13.25
N TRP A 744 -9.83 -51.65 -12.14
CA TRP A 744 -9.37 -52.92 -11.53
C TRP A 744 -10.39 -53.53 -10.58
#